data_AF-A0A015VQV0-F1
#
_entry.id   AF-A0A015VQV0-F1
#
_cell.length_a   1.000
_cell.length_b   1.000
_cell.length_c   1.000
_cell.angle_alpha   90.00
_cell.angle_beta   90.00
_cell.angle_gamma   90.00
#
_symmetry.space_group_name_H-M   'P 1'
#
loop_
_entity.id
_entity.type
_entity.pdbx_description
1 polymer ?
#
loop_
_entity_poly.entity_id
_entity_poly.type
_entity_poly.pdbx_seq_one_letter_code
_entity_poly.pdbx_strand_id
1 'polypeptide(L)'
;MLQANKYKTEEMKVHKKNPSWMAGGMATMLLCTLLFSCNNEDFLESGNPEKACDNICFGISSDKNVQTRGYAGSDDEGYTADRFVLRSDDSADTLCVRAIVSDGINMSGFEGEQALTRGTPVGKDNFYDKFHVLAYWSKNGTSVDQFYMNTNASNTGAIWSTEQIYYWPGADHSFQFYAWAPTDIPTDYLTVPSSPSSKELKYTVPTADAVNQKDIVVATTNEIPGDNNKAVPLTFKHICTAVRFAVGSQMQPGSIKSVALKGVKNAGTYDMATGTWAINETNDVVDFSQKLGDDENGFITNGNETDGAEITSLEGTFMMLPQTLPAGATVEVVFVNANNEKRTLTASIGNTEWTMGTTVTYKLSITPEYELKFVSQPEVQDAHYVIYPITIKSDDKLPAGGWTLTSNDQDNVTFVESGEFDGGNDVQALVDAGYWLDGHNGTSTLTSTTTGEVKVYVFLKENATESDRDITLSLKPTAAGDNEAKTFSFTQYCPAWNNGMGVERIQDKDYPWGFNWDSTMKITYSMTVSGLWGSFVRILFEIFGDHSYITSTGSAFNGSWKVTVDFSKVPKLTTATSPSDGNTNTWDIYNFDGVSEAETIMKQLESWGGVPDNTLPINPTEFAARACAMKNRYRVETQTQQGNTVYRPVLDQANMVWYLPAQNEAANMNDNLSGDYWTSTAITDPGTTAYKYTAGGSTSSENRNSAIHVRAVRQKP
;
A
#
# COMPACT_ATOMS: atom_id res chain seq x y z
N MET A 1 -54.67 7.88 17.98
CA MET A 1 -54.29 8.37 19.33
C MET A 1 -52.95 9.05 19.20
N LEU A 2 -52.88 10.36 19.56
CA LEU A 2 -51.69 11.18 19.94
C LEU A 2 -50.48 11.15 18.96
N GLN A 3 -49.87 12.23 18.47
CA GLN A 3 -49.67 13.64 18.82
C GLN A 3 -49.28 14.38 17.52
N ALA A 4 -49.87 15.52 17.18
CA ALA A 4 -49.51 16.91 17.58
C ALA A 4 -48.30 17.49 16.82
N ASN A 5 -48.60 18.59 16.12
CA ASN A 5 -47.82 19.28 15.10
C ASN A 5 -47.36 20.66 15.63
N LYS A 6 -46.12 21.03 15.30
CA LYS A 6 -45.61 22.35 14.86
C LYS A 6 -46.09 23.69 15.49
N TYR A 7 -45.09 24.40 16.06
CA TYR A 7 -44.67 25.82 15.89
C TYR A 7 -45.66 27.01 15.88
N LYS A 8 -45.41 28.02 16.75
CA LYS A 8 -45.24 29.50 16.50
C LYS A 8 -45.35 30.28 17.83
N THR A 9 -44.37 31.09 18.25
CA THR A 9 -44.02 32.50 17.94
C THR A 9 -44.96 33.57 18.53
N GLU A 10 -44.38 34.31 19.50
CA GLU A 10 -44.50 35.74 19.88
C GLU A 10 -45.80 36.44 20.38
N GLU A 11 -45.58 37.08 21.53
CA GLU A 11 -45.91 38.46 21.97
C GLU A 11 -47.31 38.94 22.41
N MET A 12 -47.29 39.44 23.66
CA MET A 12 -47.92 40.64 24.25
C MET A 12 -49.46 40.84 24.21
N LYS A 13 -50.06 40.97 25.41
CA LYS A 13 -50.54 42.27 25.94
C LYS A 13 -51.15 42.22 27.36
N VAL A 14 -50.56 43.07 28.18
CA VAL A 14 -51.00 43.86 29.34
C VAL A 14 -52.52 44.13 29.50
N HIS A 15 -53.07 43.94 30.72
CA HIS A 15 -53.77 44.94 31.58
C HIS A 15 -54.37 44.25 32.83
N LYS A 16 -53.92 44.52 34.07
CA LYS A 16 -54.06 45.71 34.95
C LYS A 16 -55.41 45.80 35.70
N LYS A 17 -55.34 45.70 37.04
CA LYS A 17 -56.12 46.34 38.14
C LYS A 17 -56.49 45.31 39.24
N ASN A 18 -55.82 45.30 40.40
CA ASN A 18 -55.99 46.17 41.60
C ASN A 18 -57.19 45.73 42.50
N PRO A 19 -57.23 46.06 43.81
CA PRO A 19 -56.20 45.98 44.87
C PRO A 19 -56.85 45.63 46.24
N SER A 20 -56.17 45.95 47.35
CA SER A 20 -56.67 46.13 48.74
C SER A 20 -56.58 44.88 49.66
N TRP A 21 -56.06 44.90 50.89
CA TRP A 21 -55.81 45.98 51.85
C TRP A 21 -54.68 45.67 52.86
N MET A 22 -54.04 46.77 53.29
CA MET A 22 -53.58 47.18 54.63
C MET A 22 -52.67 46.25 55.45
N ALA A 23 -51.40 46.57 55.75
CA ALA A 23 -50.74 47.82 56.19
C ALA A 23 -50.71 48.05 57.71
N GLY A 24 -49.54 48.52 58.15
CA GLY A 24 -49.24 49.11 59.45
C GLY A 24 -47.87 48.63 59.89
N GLY A 25 -46.78 49.39 59.85
CA GLY A 25 -46.54 50.84 59.81
C GLY A 25 -45.16 51.00 60.50
N MET A 26 -44.28 51.95 60.24
CA MET A 26 -44.29 53.36 59.86
C MET A 26 -42.79 53.72 59.66
N ALA A 27 -42.32 54.80 59.08
CA ALA A 27 -42.80 55.92 58.26
C ALA A 27 -41.50 56.73 58.01
N THR A 28 -41.10 56.91 56.75
CA THR A 28 -41.17 58.20 56.05
C THR A 28 -40.03 59.17 56.37
N MET A 29 -39.12 59.39 55.41
CA MET A 29 -39.03 60.67 54.69
C MET A 29 -37.96 60.68 53.58
N LEU A 30 -38.38 61.23 52.43
CA LEU A 30 -37.63 61.91 51.36
C LEU A 30 -36.45 61.16 50.70
N LEU A 31 -36.53 60.65 49.47
CA LEU A 31 -36.78 61.26 48.14
C LEU A 31 -35.59 62.05 47.54
N CYS A 32 -35.02 61.41 46.50
CA CYS A 32 -34.38 61.94 45.29
C CYS A 32 -32.86 62.19 45.20
N THR A 33 -32.33 61.56 44.13
CA THR A 33 -31.24 61.94 43.20
C THR A 33 -29.76 61.73 43.58
N LEU A 34 -29.17 60.70 42.94
CA LEU A 34 -27.87 60.64 42.25
C LEU A 34 -26.68 61.45 42.81
N LEU A 35 -25.66 60.74 43.33
CA LEU A 35 -24.25 60.66 42.86
C LEU A 35 -23.32 60.16 43.98
N PHE A 36 -22.39 59.30 43.55
CA PHE A 36 -21.28 58.56 44.19
C PHE A 36 -20.45 59.18 45.34
N SER A 37 -19.78 58.25 46.07
CA SER A 37 -18.46 58.34 46.74
C SER A 37 -18.47 58.54 48.28
N CYS A 38 -17.86 57.71 49.15
CA CYS A 38 -17.14 56.44 49.03
C CYS A 38 -17.39 55.61 50.30
N ASN A 39 -18.02 54.45 50.16
CA ASN A 39 -17.86 53.33 51.10
C ASN A 39 -16.67 52.52 50.56
N ASN A 40 -15.61 52.30 51.34
CA ASN A 40 -14.59 51.33 50.95
C ASN A 40 -15.06 49.92 51.35
N GLU A 41 -16.10 49.46 50.65
CA GLU A 41 -16.40 48.05 50.42
C GLU A 41 -15.77 47.74 49.05
N ASP A 42 -14.47 47.44 49.02
CA ASP A 42 -13.82 47.00 47.79
C ASP A 42 -14.25 45.56 47.51
N PHE A 43 -15.32 45.44 46.72
CA PHE A 43 -15.53 44.33 45.81
C PHE A 43 -14.20 44.08 45.08
N LEU A 44 -13.67 42.85 45.12
CA LEU A 44 -12.49 42.49 44.35
C LEU A 44 -12.83 42.57 42.87
N GLU A 45 -12.43 43.69 42.27
CA GLU A 45 -12.29 43.89 40.85
C GLU A 45 -11.33 42.81 40.29
N SER A 46 -11.81 42.10 39.26
CA SER A 46 -11.05 41.12 38.52
C SER A 46 -9.79 41.76 37.92
N GLY A 47 -8.60 41.34 38.37
CA GLY A 47 -7.37 41.56 37.60
C GLY A 47 -6.11 42.08 38.31
N ASN A 48 -5.98 42.08 39.64
CA ASN A 48 -4.72 42.51 40.29
C ASN A 48 -4.25 41.57 41.43
N PRO A 49 -3.06 40.94 41.38
CA PRO A 49 -2.60 39.94 42.38
C PRO A 49 -2.06 40.49 43.71
N GLU A 50 -2.17 41.79 44.00
CA GLU A 50 -1.39 42.46 45.08
C GLU A 50 -2.19 42.89 46.33
N LYS A 51 -3.30 42.22 46.68
CA LYS A 51 -3.90 42.38 48.03
C LYS A 51 -3.58 41.16 48.90
N ALA A 52 -2.97 41.41 50.06
CA ALA A 52 -2.63 40.41 51.06
C ALA A 52 -3.85 39.53 51.38
N CYS A 53 -3.77 38.23 51.08
CA CYS A 53 -4.81 37.27 51.46
C CYS A 53 -4.52 36.85 52.90
N ASP A 54 -5.34 37.32 53.87
CA ASP A 54 -5.25 36.88 55.27
C ASP A 54 -5.50 35.37 55.41
N ASN A 55 -6.20 34.76 54.46
CA ASN A 55 -6.50 33.34 54.37
C ASN A 55 -5.61 32.61 53.33
N ILE A 56 -5.33 31.32 53.61
CA ILE A 56 -4.64 30.42 52.69
C ILE A 56 -5.60 30.07 51.54
N CYS A 57 -5.19 30.41 50.33
CA CYS A 57 -5.84 30.05 49.07
C CYS A 57 -4.77 29.57 48.07
N PHE A 58 -5.18 28.95 46.97
CA PHE A 58 -4.25 28.35 46.01
C PHE A 58 -4.41 28.98 44.63
N GLY A 59 -3.27 29.30 44.02
CA GLY A 59 -3.18 29.64 42.60
C GLY A 59 -2.61 28.44 41.86
N ILE A 60 -3.30 27.96 40.84
CA ILE A 60 -2.72 27.00 39.90
C ILE A 60 -2.10 27.83 38.77
N SER A 61 -0.79 27.67 38.53
CA SER A 61 -0.11 28.49 37.51
C SER A 61 -0.74 28.27 36.13
N SER A 62 -1.09 29.35 35.44
CA SER A 62 -1.71 29.35 34.10
C SER A 62 -0.70 29.29 32.94
N ASP A 63 0.58 29.07 33.25
CA ASP A 63 1.65 28.94 32.27
C ASP A 63 1.44 27.71 31.40
N LYS A 64 1.67 27.87 30.10
CA LYS A 64 1.33 26.99 28.98
C LYS A 64 1.77 25.52 29.03
N ASN A 65 2.27 24.99 30.13
CA ASN A 65 2.51 23.56 30.32
C ASN A 65 2.35 23.25 31.82
N VAL A 66 1.62 22.18 32.14
CA VAL A 66 1.90 21.37 33.34
C VAL A 66 3.38 20.99 33.23
N GLN A 67 4.27 21.79 33.83
CA GLN A 67 5.71 21.78 33.50
C GLN A 67 6.39 20.50 34.00
N THR A 68 6.57 19.52 33.11
CA THR A 68 7.84 18.79 33.00
C THR A 68 8.79 19.64 32.14
N ARG A 69 10.05 19.78 32.55
CA ARG A 69 11.05 20.58 31.83
C ARG A 69 11.24 20.02 30.42
N GLY A 70 10.78 20.73 29.40
CA GLY A 70 10.97 20.41 27.98
C GLY A 70 10.56 21.58 27.08
N TYR A 71 11.28 21.77 25.99
CA TYR A 71 11.47 22.97 25.18
C TYR A 71 10.21 23.48 24.43
N ALA A 72 10.12 24.80 24.23
CA ALA A 72 9.08 25.44 23.42
C ALA A 72 9.50 25.51 21.94
N GLY A 73 8.75 24.85 21.06
CA GLY A 73 8.77 25.11 19.62
C GLY A 73 8.69 23.85 18.75
N SER A 74 7.73 23.87 17.83
CA SER A 74 7.42 22.92 16.74
C SER A 74 6.48 21.76 17.09
N ASP A 75 5.39 21.69 16.32
CA ASP A 75 4.30 20.72 16.39
C ASP A 75 4.71 19.29 15.94
N ASP A 76 5.98 18.88 16.09
CA ASP A 76 6.43 17.64 15.45
C ASP A 76 7.77 17.05 15.97
N GLU A 77 8.04 16.97 17.27
CA GLU A 77 9.25 16.25 17.74
C GLU A 77 9.03 15.35 18.97
N GLY A 78 8.24 14.29 18.81
CA GLY A 78 8.44 13.07 19.60
C GLY A 78 9.63 12.28 19.04
N TYR A 79 10.51 11.74 19.89
CA TYR A 79 11.63 10.93 19.39
C TYR A 79 11.23 9.46 19.26
N THR A 80 11.82 8.77 18.28
CA THR A 80 11.65 7.32 18.16
C THR A 80 12.47 6.65 19.27
N ALA A 81 11.77 6.10 20.27
CA ALA A 81 12.42 5.40 21.36
C ALA A 81 12.89 4.00 20.92
N ASP A 82 12.09 3.30 20.10
CA ASP A 82 12.43 1.94 19.67
C ASP A 82 11.61 1.44 18.46
N ARG A 83 12.06 0.33 17.88
CA ARG A 83 11.40 -0.40 16.79
C ARG A 83 11.36 -1.90 17.10
N PHE A 84 10.16 -2.45 17.12
CA PHE A 84 9.90 -3.84 17.46
C PHE A 84 9.26 -4.56 16.27
N VAL A 85 9.68 -5.79 16.01
CA VAL A 85 9.14 -6.63 14.92
C VAL A 85 9.01 -8.04 15.43
N LEU A 86 7.81 -8.61 15.37
CA LEU A 86 7.55 -10.02 15.69
C LEU A 86 6.37 -10.55 14.86
N ARG A 87 6.33 -11.87 14.72
CA ARG A 87 5.37 -12.63 13.90
C ARG A 87 4.48 -13.47 14.81
N SER A 88 3.29 -13.80 14.32
CA SER A 88 2.46 -14.85 14.94
C SER A 88 3.11 -16.22 14.72
N ASP A 89 2.89 -17.17 15.64
CA ASP A 89 3.38 -18.54 15.48
C ASP A 89 2.66 -19.28 14.32
N ASP A 90 1.42 -18.86 14.01
CA ASP A 90 0.53 -19.50 13.03
C ASP A 90 0.28 -18.63 11.77
N SER A 91 0.93 -17.47 11.65
CA SER A 91 0.82 -16.58 10.48
C SER A 91 2.10 -15.77 10.27
N ALA A 92 2.45 -15.52 9.01
CA ALA A 92 3.52 -14.61 8.61
C ALA A 92 3.05 -13.17 8.29
N ASP A 93 1.83 -12.79 8.67
CA ASP A 93 1.53 -11.39 8.94
C ASP A 93 2.53 -10.90 10.00
N THR A 94 3.20 -9.81 9.70
CA THR A 94 4.20 -9.25 10.61
C THR A 94 3.62 -8.01 11.26
N LEU A 95 3.63 -7.97 12.59
CA LEU A 95 3.36 -6.77 13.34
C LEU A 95 4.68 -6.04 13.58
N CYS A 96 4.83 -4.91 12.91
CA CYS A 96 5.90 -3.95 13.16
C CYS A 96 5.35 -2.85 14.07
N VAL A 97 5.97 -2.65 15.23
CA VAL A 97 5.60 -1.61 16.18
C VAL A 97 6.72 -0.60 16.29
N ARG A 98 6.39 0.69 16.14
CA ARG A 98 7.33 1.79 16.43
C ARG A 98 6.83 2.53 17.66
N ALA A 99 7.67 2.65 18.69
CA ALA A 99 7.36 3.49 19.85
C ALA A 99 7.87 4.91 19.63
N ILE A 100 6.98 5.89 19.80
CA ILE A 100 7.31 7.31 19.80
C ILE A 100 7.00 7.84 21.21
N VAL A 101 7.98 8.52 21.81
CA VAL A 101 7.83 9.16 23.12
C VAL A 101 7.78 10.67 22.93
N SER A 102 6.75 11.30 23.48
CA SER A 102 6.59 12.75 23.50
C SER A 102 6.54 13.27 24.94
N ASP A 103 7.17 14.41 25.17
CA ASP A 103 7.15 15.09 26.46
C ASP A 103 5.72 15.56 26.80
N GLY A 104 5.35 15.39 28.06
CA GLY A 104 4.03 15.77 28.56
C GLY A 104 2.93 14.77 28.22
N ILE A 105 1.78 15.00 28.85
CA ILE A 105 0.51 14.36 28.49
C ILE A 105 -0.42 15.45 27.93
N ASN A 106 0.08 16.18 26.93
CA ASN A 106 -0.66 17.24 26.22
C ASN A 106 -0.97 16.78 24.80
N MET A 107 -2.21 16.97 24.34
CA MET A 107 -2.60 16.71 22.95
C MET A 107 -3.01 18.02 22.28
N SER A 108 -2.05 18.70 21.66
CA SER A 108 -2.34 19.76 20.70
C SER A 108 -2.95 19.14 19.43
N GLY A 109 -4.28 19.08 19.38
CA GLY A 109 -5.01 18.56 18.22
C GLY A 109 -6.53 18.49 18.33
N PHE A 110 -7.13 18.76 19.49
CA PHE A 110 -8.57 18.55 19.71
C PHE A 110 -9.26 19.83 20.18
N GLU A 111 -9.98 20.50 19.27
CA GLU A 111 -10.97 21.53 19.65
C GLU A 111 -12.33 20.87 19.86
N GLY A 112 -12.80 20.83 21.09
CA GLY A 112 -14.17 20.45 21.43
C GLY A 112 -14.42 20.31 22.93
N GLU A 113 -15.29 21.15 23.48
CA GLU A 113 -15.87 20.95 24.82
C GLU A 113 -16.61 19.61 24.85
N GLN A 114 -16.08 18.63 25.60
CA GLN A 114 -16.80 17.40 25.93
C GLN A 114 -16.80 17.15 27.44
N ALA A 115 -17.91 16.58 27.91
CA ALA A 115 -18.12 16.21 29.31
C ALA A 115 -17.07 15.17 29.77
N LEU A 116 -16.52 15.39 30.96
CA LEU A 116 -15.44 14.61 31.57
C LEU A 116 -15.81 13.13 31.71
N THR A 117 -15.09 12.27 31.00
CA THR A 117 -15.13 10.80 31.15
C THR A 117 -13.81 10.29 31.72
N ARG A 118 -13.83 9.08 32.29
CA ARG A 118 -12.94 8.66 33.38
C ARG A 118 -11.49 8.28 32.97
N GLY A 119 -11.16 8.27 31.66
CA GLY A 119 -9.84 7.90 31.13
C GLY A 119 -9.14 8.96 30.27
N THR A 120 -9.73 10.15 30.10
CA THR A 120 -9.14 11.20 29.26
C THR A 120 -7.98 11.89 29.98
N PRO A 121 -6.81 12.09 29.32
CA PRO A 121 -5.73 12.91 29.84
C PRO A 121 -6.15 14.32 30.26
N VAL A 122 -5.59 14.81 31.37
CA VAL A 122 -6.00 16.11 31.96
C VAL A 122 -4.97 17.21 31.69
N GLY A 123 -5.37 18.22 30.94
CA GLY A 123 -4.67 19.49 30.73
C GLY A 123 -5.33 20.68 31.46
N LYS A 124 -5.00 21.89 30.99
CA LYS A 124 -5.48 23.14 31.59
C LYS A 124 -6.99 23.34 31.45
N ASP A 125 -7.53 23.04 30.28
CA ASP A 125 -8.92 23.35 29.91
C ASP A 125 -9.92 22.31 30.46
N ASN A 126 -9.42 21.18 30.97
CA ASN A 126 -10.20 20.08 31.54
C ASN A 126 -9.66 19.59 32.90
N PHE A 127 -9.04 20.49 33.68
CA PHE A 127 -8.58 20.17 35.04
C PHE A 127 -9.75 19.73 35.94
N TYR A 128 -9.47 18.85 36.89
CA TYR A 128 -10.49 18.32 37.81
C TYR A 128 -11.16 19.41 38.65
N ASP A 129 -12.46 19.26 38.95
CA ASP A 129 -13.25 20.23 39.74
C ASP A 129 -12.69 20.47 41.15
N LYS A 130 -11.96 19.50 41.69
CA LYS A 130 -11.39 19.50 43.05
C LYS A 130 -10.03 18.82 43.06
N PHE A 131 -9.17 19.29 43.96
CA PHE A 131 -7.95 18.61 44.37
C PHE A 131 -7.89 18.49 45.90
N HIS A 132 -7.18 17.50 46.41
CA HIS A 132 -6.93 17.36 47.83
C HIS A 132 -5.61 18.02 48.20
N VAL A 133 -5.52 18.65 49.37
CA VAL A 133 -4.30 19.30 49.85
C VAL A 133 -3.99 18.94 51.30
N LEU A 134 -2.73 18.60 51.53
CA LEU A 134 -2.10 18.43 52.84
C LEU A 134 -1.14 19.59 53.09
N ALA A 135 -1.20 20.20 54.28
CA ALA A 135 -0.22 21.18 54.73
C ALA A 135 0.57 20.62 55.91
N TYR A 136 1.84 20.32 55.67
CA TYR A 136 2.82 19.98 56.70
C TYR A 136 3.40 21.27 57.23
N TRP A 137 3.65 21.33 58.53
CA TRP A 137 4.11 22.57 59.13
C TRP A 137 5.12 22.36 60.24
N SER A 138 5.92 23.41 60.45
CA SER A 138 6.86 23.51 61.55
C SER A 138 6.57 24.76 62.37
N LYS A 139 6.97 24.75 63.64
CA LYS A 139 6.97 25.91 64.52
C LYS A 139 8.36 26.11 65.09
N ASN A 140 8.93 27.30 64.91
CA ASN A 140 10.32 27.61 65.29
C ASN A 140 11.32 26.57 64.76
N GLY A 141 11.12 26.07 63.53
CA GLY A 141 11.96 25.06 62.89
C GLY A 141 11.76 23.62 63.39
N THR A 142 10.79 23.37 64.26
CA THR A 142 10.45 22.01 64.73
C THR A 142 9.18 21.52 64.02
N SER A 143 9.26 20.42 63.28
CA SER A 143 8.10 19.82 62.61
C SER A 143 7.03 19.39 63.61
N VAL A 144 5.77 19.60 63.26
CA VAL A 144 4.63 19.21 64.09
C VAL A 144 4.00 17.92 63.55
N ASP A 145 3.74 16.97 64.44
CA ASP A 145 3.07 15.70 64.11
C ASP A 145 1.54 15.87 64.02
N GLN A 146 1.11 16.90 63.28
CA GLN A 146 -0.28 17.12 62.90
C GLN A 146 -0.34 17.87 61.56
N PHE A 147 -1.30 17.53 60.69
CA PHE A 147 -1.55 18.35 59.50
C PHE A 147 -2.18 19.69 59.89
N TYR A 148 -1.70 20.77 59.28
CA TYR A 148 -2.39 22.06 59.38
C TYR A 148 -3.65 22.10 58.52
N MET A 149 -3.58 21.47 57.33
CA MET A 149 -4.68 21.28 56.40
C MET A 149 -4.71 19.84 55.92
N ASN A 150 -5.89 19.26 55.86
CA ASN A 150 -6.20 17.98 55.22
C ASN A 150 -7.63 18.09 54.68
N THR A 151 -7.76 18.61 53.47
CA THR A 151 -9.07 19.00 52.91
C THR A 151 -9.03 19.12 51.40
N ASN A 152 -10.20 19.23 50.79
CA ASN A 152 -10.34 19.47 49.36
C ASN A 152 -10.44 20.97 49.07
N ALA A 153 -9.72 21.42 48.05
CA ALA A 153 -9.90 22.74 47.47
C ALA A 153 -10.71 22.62 46.17
N SER A 154 -11.62 23.56 45.95
CA SER A 154 -12.48 23.63 44.75
C SER A 154 -12.30 24.99 44.06
N ASN A 155 -12.59 25.04 42.77
CA ASN A 155 -12.47 26.26 41.98
C ASN A 155 -13.60 27.25 42.33
N THR A 156 -13.26 28.48 42.71
CA THR A 156 -14.23 29.57 42.96
C THR A 156 -14.07 30.74 41.99
N GLY A 157 -13.33 30.56 40.89
CA GLY A 157 -13.11 31.56 39.84
C GLY A 157 -11.60 31.78 39.61
N ALA A 158 -11.05 32.87 40.16
CA ALA A 158 -9.63 33.23 39.99
C ALA A 158 -8.67 32.50 40.96
N ILE A 159 -9.20 31.90 42.02
CA ILE A 159 -8.45 31.23 43.09
C ILE A 159 -9.15 29.95 43.50
N TRP A 160 -8.37 29.00 44.02
CA TRP A 160 -8.87 27.75 44.59
C TRP A 160 -8.93 27.88 46.10
N SER A 161 -10.05 27.47 46.68
CA SER A 161 -10.31 27.65 48.12
C SER A 161 -10.93 26.41 48.73
N THR A 162 -10.75 26.28 50.04
CA THR A 162 -11.29 25.19 50.86
C THR A 162 -12.61 25.62 51.50
N GLU A 163 -13.48 24.67 51.83
CA GLU A 163 -14.76 24.97 52.53
C GLU A 163 -14.53 25.60 53.91
N GLN A 164 -13.53 25.10 54.65
CA GLN A 164 -13.06 25.70 55.88
C GLN A 164 -12.02 26.78 55.56
N ILE A 165 -12.12 27.94 56.22
CA ILE A 165 -11.15 29.02 56.10
C ILE A 165 -9.94 28.72 56.99
N TYR A 166 -8.74 28.77 56.41
CA TYR A 166 -7.46 28.63 57.10
C TYR A 166 -6.70 29.96 57.02
N TYR A 167 -6.14 30.43 58.13
CA TYR A 167 -5.41 31.71 58.21
C TYR A 167 -3.91 31.48 58.32
N TRP A 168 -3.10 32.42 57.83
CA TRP A 168 -1.65 32.40 58.04
C TRP A 168 -1.33 32.61 59.54
N PRO A 169 -0.67 31.68 60.24
CA PRO A 169 -0.50 31.75 61.70
C PRO A 169 0.63 32.69 62.17
N GLY A 170 1.44 33.22 61.25
CA GLY A 170 2.55 34.15 61.55
C GLY A 170 3.94 33.60 61.25
N ALA A 171 4.94 34.47 61.36
CA ALA A 171 6.33 34.24 60.89
C ALA A 171 7.11 33.15 61.65
N ASP A 172 6.64 32.71 62.83
CA ASP A 172 7.25 31.61 63.59
C ASP A 172 6.85 30.22 63.06
N HIS A 173 6.03 30.16 62.00
CA HIS A 173 5.59 28.94 61.35
C HIS A 173 6.13 28.85 59.92
N SER A 174 6.24 27.63 59.41
CA SER A 174 6.55 27.36 58.01
C SER A 174 5.72 26.18 57.50
N PHE A 175 5.46 26.17 56.19
CA PHE A 175 4.54 25.23 55.55
C PHE A 175 5.14 24.58 54.32
N GLN A 176 4.82 23.31 54.11
CA GLN A 176 5.00 22.65 52.83
C GLN A 176 3.68 22.00 52.41
N PHE A 177 3.22 22.36 51.21
CA PHE A 177 1.95 21.90 50.67
C PHE A 177 2.17 20.77 49.68
N TYR A 178 1.33 19.76 49.80
CA TYR A 178 1.28 18.59 48.95
C TYR A 178 -0.15 18.43 48.48
N ALA A 179 -0.37 18.44 47.17
CA ALA A 179 -1.70 18.37 46.61
C ALA A 179 -1.78 17.33 45.49
N TRP A 180 -2.94 16.70 45.33
CA TRP A 180 -3.19 15.77 44.24
C TRP A 180 -4.61 15.84 43.71
N ALA A 181 -4.78 15.44 42.46
CA ALA A 181 -6.07 15.24 41.82
C ALA A 181 -6.02 14.02 40.89
N PRO A 182 -7.15 13.35 40.61
CA PRO A 182 -8.47 13.61 41.17
C PRO A 182 -8.64 13.08 42.61
N THR A 183 -9.69 13.54 43.30
CA THR A 183 -10.00 13.11 44.68
C THR A 183 -10.93 11.91 44.77
N ASP A 184 -11.49 11.46 43.64
CA ASP A 184 -12.53 10.42 43.58
C ASP A 184 -12.01 9.03 43.19
N ILE A 185 -10.69 8.81 43.29
CA ILE A 185 -10.08 7.49 43.06
C ILE A 185 -10.47 6.55 44.22
N PRO A 186 -11.05 5.36 43.95
CA PRO A 186 -11.40 4.41 45.00
C PRO A 186 -10.18 4.01 45.85
N THR A 187 -10.40 3.79 47.15
CA THR A 187 -9.34 3.44 48.12
C THR A 187 -8.65 2.11 47.82
N ASP A 188 -9.32 1.23 47.07
CA ASP A 188 -8.74 -0.03 46.59
C ASP A 188 -7.61 0.19 45.58
N TYR A 189 -7.61 1.36 44.90
CA TYR A 189 -6.61 1.73 43.91
C TYR A 189 -5.63 2.77 44.43
N LEU A 190 -6.07 3.78 45.20
CA LEU A 190 -5.21 4.83 45.73
C LEU A 190 -5.28 4.89 47.26
N THR A 191 -4.14 4.65 47.91
CA THR A 191 -3.94 4.95 49.33
C THR A 191 -3.17 6.25 49.47
N VAL A 192 -3.70 7.16 50.28
CA VAL A 192 -3.15 8.50 50.53
C VAL A 192 -2.63 8.63 51.97
N PRO A 193 -1.80 9.64 52.29
CA PRO A 193 -1.29 9.83 53.65
C PRO A 193 -2.42 10.06 54.66
N SER A 194 -2.39 9.28 55.75
CA SER A 194 -3.32 9.42 56.88
C SER A 194 -2.70 10.10 58.10
N SER A 195 -1.38 10.33 58.10
CA SER A 195 -0.66 11.04 59.15
C SER A 195 0.55 11.82 58.59
N PRO A 196 1.05 12.86 59.29
CA PRO A 196 2.19 13.68 58.85
C PRO A 196 3.53 12.96 58.75
N SER A 197 3.60 11.71 59.25
CA SER A 197 4.78 10.86 59.14
C SER A 197 4.99 10.28 57.73
N SER A 198 3.96 10.27 56.87
CA SER A 198 4.02 9.75 55.51
C SER A 198 3.75 10.84 54.49
N LYS A 199 4.42 10.78 53.34
CA LYS A 199 4.23 11.67 52.18
C LYS A 199 3.99 10.87 50.89
N GLU A 200 3.56 9.63 51.04
CA GLU A 200 3.50 8.64 49.97
C GLU A 200 2.08 8.44 49.45
N LEU A 201 1.95 8.29 48.14
CA LEU A 201 0.74 7.79 47.47
C LEU A 201 1.02 6.37 46.99
N LYS A 202 0.21 5.40 47.41
CA LYS A 202 0.31 4.02 46.89
C LYS A 202 -0.78 3.80 45.87
N TYR A 203 -0.40 3.47 44.65
CA TYR A 203 -1.32 3.34 43.53
C TYR A 203 -1.23 1.96 42.89
N THR A 204 -2.40 1.39 42.61
CA THR A 204 -2.59 0.19 41.79
C THR A 204 -3.44 0.56 40.58
N VAL A 205 -2.90 0.37 39.38
CA VAL A 205 -3.59 0.65 38.11
C VAL A 205 -4.74 -0.35 37.92
N PRO A 206 -5.98 0.11 37.70
CA PRO A 206 -7.12 -0.76 37.39
C PRO A 206 -6.92 -1.56 36.10
N THR A 207 -7.16 -2.87 36.13
CA THR A 207 -6.95 -3.79 34.99
C THR A 207 -8.18 -4.00 34.10
N ALA A 208 -9.38 -3.66 34.58
CA ALA A 208 -10.63 -4.00 33.89
C ALA A 208 -10.81 -3.26 32.56
N ASP A 209 -10.61 -1.94 32.54
CA ASP A 209 -10.69 -1.12 31.32
C ASP A 209 -9.84 0.15 31.47
N ALA A 210 -9.27 0.64 30.36
CA ALA A 210 -8.49 1.88 30.31
C ALA A 210 -9.29 3.09 30.83
N VAL A 211 -10.60 3.13 30.56
CA VAL A 211 -11.50 4.21 31.02
C VAL A 211 -11.59 4.34 32.54
N ASN A 212 -11.21 3.30 33.30
CA ASN A 212 -11.19 3.36 34.77
C ASN A 212 -9.85 3.86 35.32
N GLN A 213 -8.83 3.98 34.47
CA GLN A 213 -7.51 4.46 34.85
C GLN A 213 -7.51 5.98 34.83
N LYS A 214 -7.08 6.60 35.93
CA LYS A 214 -7.16 8.04 36.14
C LYS A 214 -5.80 8.67 35.94
N ASP A 215 -5.77 9.82 35.29
CA ASP A 215 -4.57 10.65 35.16
C ASP A 215 -4.30 11.38 36.47
N ILE A 216 -3.38 10.84 37.28
CA ILE A 216 -3.06 11.42 38.59
C ILE A 216 -2.06 12.56 38.40
N VAL A 217 -2.41 13.72 38.93
CA VAL A 217 -1.54 14.89 38.96
C VAL A 217 -1.21 15.28 40.40
N VAL A 218 0.06 15.62 40.66
CA VAL A 218 0.55 16.01 41.98
C VAL A 218 1.27 17.34 41.93
N ALA A 219 1.07 18.19 42.94
CA ALA A 219 1.80 19.42 43.15
C ALA A 219 2.49 19.42 44.53
N THR A 220 3.71 19.93 44.57
CA THR A 220 4.49 20.08 45.78
C THR A 220 5.11 21.46 45.84
N THR A 221 5.11 22.08 47.03
CA THR A 221 5.79 23.38 47.23
C THR A 221 7.15 23.19 47.91
N ASN A 222 8.01 24.19 47.75
CA ASN A 222 9.06 24.43 48.74
C ASN A 222 8.45 24.91 50.06
N GLU A 223 9.30 25.08 51.07
CA GLU A 223 8.87 25.67 52.34
C GLU A 223 8.41 27.13 52.15
N ILE A 224 7.22 27.45 52.68
CA ILE A 224 6.56 28.75 52.60
C ILE A 224 6.43 29.32 54.02
N PRO A 225 6.84 30.58 54.28
CA PRO A 225 6.68 31.22 55.58
C PRO A 225 5.21 31.34 56.01
N GLY A 226 4.95 31.22 57.31
CA GLY A 226 3.62 31.32 57.90
C GLY A 226 3.01 32.72 57.90
N ASP A 227 3.71 33.73 57.35
CA ASP A 227 3.27 35.10 57.11
C ASP A 227 3.26 35.47 55.61
N ASN A 228 3.22 34.47 54.73
CA ASN A 228 3.27 34.64 53.27
C ASN A 228 2.14 35.54 52.70
N ASN A 229 0.93 35.49 53.28
CA ASN A 229 -0.22 36.35 52.96
C ASN A 229 -0.53 36.49 51.46
N LYS A 230 -0.25 35.44 50.68
CA LYS A 230 -0.45 35.35 49.24
C LYS A 230 -0.98 33.96 48.89
N ALA A 231 -1.59 33.83 47.72
CA ALA A 231 -2.00 32.53 47.19
C ALA A 231 -0.79 31.58 47.07
N VAL A 232 -0.96 30.35 47.52
CA VAL A 232 0.04 29.29 47.41
C VAL A 232 0.12 28.86 45.95
N PRO A 233 1.28 29.00 45.28
CA PRO A 233 1.43 28.58 43.89
C PRO A 233 1.57 27.06 43.82
N LEU A 234 0.61 26.40 43.17
CA LEU A 234 0.64 24.96 42.90
C LEU A 234 0.94 24.72 41.42
N THR A 235 2.00 23.95 41.16
CA THR A 235 2.33 23.44 39.83
C THR A 235 2.14 21.94 39.83
N PHE A 236 1.02 21.50 39.27
CA PHE A 236 0.71 20.09 39.12
C PHE A 236 1.62 19.45 38.06
N LYS A 237 1.88 18.15 38.20
CA LYS A 237 2.62 17.31 37.26
C LYS A 237 1.94 15.96 37.16
N HIS A 238 1.88 15.41 35.95
CA HIS A 238 1.44 14.03 35.72
C HIS A 238 2.44 13.07 36.34
N ILE A 239 1.94 12.14 37.15
CA ILE A 239 2.78 11.12 37.76
C ILE A 239 2.67 9.76 37.04
N CYS A 240 1.76 9.62 36.08
CA CYS A 240 1.62 8.43 35.23
C CYS A 240 2.37 8.59 33.89
N THR A 241 2.43 7.52 33.11
CA THR A 241 2.79 7.51 31.68
C THR A 241 1.54 7.18 30.87
N ALA A 242 1.20 8.02 29.89
CA ALA A 242 0.13 7.72 28.96
C ALA A 242 0.61 6.75 27.87
N VAL A 243 -0.16 5.72 27.55
CA VAL A 243 0.16 4.75 26.49
C VAL A 243 -1.02 4.62 25.53
N ARG A 244 -0.78 4.83 24.23
CA ARG A 244 -1.81 4.78 23.19
C ARG A 244 -1.33 4.08 21.92
N PHE A 245 -2.26 3.73 21.05
CA PHE A 245 -2.00 3.08 19.76
C PHE A 245 -2.44 3.95 18.59
N ALA A 246 -1.63 3.95 17.54
CA ALA A 246 -1.89 4.67 16.30
C ALA A 246 -1.49 3.82 15.09
N VAL A 247 -1.99 4.20 13.92
CA VAL A 247 -1.59 3.61 12.64
C VAL A 247 -0.12 3.96 12.37
N GLY A 248 0.65 2.97 11.91
CA GLY A 248 2.03 3.15 11.44
C GLY A 248 2.11 3.29 9.92
N SER A 249 3.31 3.11 9.36
CA SER A 249 3.56 3.38 7.94
C SER A 249 2.92 2.40 6.95
N GLN A 250 2.50 1.22 7.39
CA GLN A 250 1.87 0.22 6.52
C GLN A 250 0.76 -0.50 7.28
N MET A 251 -0.45 -0.45 6.73
CA MET A 251 -1.60 -1.16 7.29
C MET A 251 -2.26 -1.99 6.20
N GLN A 252 -2.58 -3.25 6.48
CA GLN A 252 -3.33 -4.09 5.55
C GLN A 252 -4.85 -3.95 5.79
N PRO A 253 -5.69 -4.14 4.75
CA PRO A 253 -7.14 -4.11 4.91
C PRO A 253 -7.67 -5.21 5.86
N GLY A 254 -8.60 -4.86 6.75
CA GLY A 254 -9.17 -5.75 7.76
C GLY A 254 -9.80 -4.98 8.92
N SER A 255 -9.70 -5.53 10.13
CA SER A 255 -10.16 -4.87 11.36
C SER A 255 -9.33 -5.26 12.58
N ILE A 256 -8.93 -4.28 13.39
CA ILE A 256 -8.28 -4.49 14.69
C ILE A 256 -9.37 -4.60 15.75
N LYS A 257 -9.50 -5.77 16.39
CA LYS A 257 -10.54 -6.04 17.40
C LYS A 257 -10.12 -5.63 18.80
N SER A 258 -8.83 -5.80 19.14
CA SER A 258 -8.31 -5.41 20.45
C SER A 258 -6.81 -5.16 20.43
N VAL A 259 -6.36 -4.36 21.38
CA VAL A 259 -4.95 -4.12 21.71
C VAL A 259 -4.72 -4.45 23.18
N ALA A 260 -3.54 -4.95 23.52
CA ALA A 260 -3.18 -5.25 24.89
C ALA A 260 -1.70 -4.99 25.21
N LEU A 261 -1.44 -4.57 26.44
CA LEU A 261 -0.14 -4.46 27.08
C LEU A 261 -0.01 -5.64 28.04
N LYS A 262 0.89 -6.57 27.75
CA LYS A 262 1.04 -7.83 28.48
C LYS A 262 2.31 -7.80 29.32
N GLY A 263 2.26 -8.41 30.50
CA GLY A 263 3.45 -8.62 31.32
C GLY A 263 4.07 -7.34 31.91
N VAL A 264 3.26 -6.36 32.30
CA VAL A 264 3.72 -5.08 32.87
C VAL A 264 3.38 -4.94 34.36
N LYS A 265 4.08 -4.08 35.10
CA LYS A 265 3.80 -3.84 36.52
C LYS A 265 2.61 -2.87 36.67
N ASN A 266 1.77 -3.11 37.68
CA ASN A 266 0.58 -2.29 37.95
C ASN A 266 0.53 -1.61 39.31
N ALA A 267 1.45 -1.88 40.23
CA ALA A 267 1.42 -1.30 41.57
C ALA A 267 2.77 -0.68 41.97
N GLY A 268 2.71 0.50 42.59
CA GLY A 268 3.87 1.26 43.02
C GLY A 268 3.57 2.26 44.14
N THR A 269 4.63 2.85 44.70
CA THR A 269 4.54 3.93 45.68
C THR A 269 5.21 5.19 45.13
N TYR A 270 4.47 6.30 45.08
CA TYR A 270 4.98 7.61 44.69
C TYR A 270 5.27 8.44 45.93
N ASP A 271 6.53 8.86 46.10
CA ASP A 271 6.92 9.79 47.15
C ASP A 271 6.76 11.23 46.63
N MET A 272 5.78 11.94 47.17
CA MET A 272 5.49 13.31 46.74
C MET A 272 6.60 14.30 47.09
N ALA A 273 7.48 13.97 48.04
CA ALA A 273 8.58 14.85 48.47
C ALA A 273 9.76 14.79 47.51
N THR A 274 10.12 13.59 47.06
CA THR A 274 11.19 13.40 46.06
C THR A 274 10.69 13.48 44.63
N GLY A 275 9.39 13.25 44.41
CA GLY A 275 8.78 13.22 43.08
C GLY A 275 9.14 11.96 42.29
N THR A 276 9.30 10.83 42.97
CA THR A 276 9.79 9.57 42.37
C THR A 276 8.89 8.39 42.67
N TRP A 277 8.84 7.44 41.73
CA TRP A 277 8.17 6.15 41.91
C TRP A 277 9.14 5.09 42.42
N ALA A 278 8.68 4.32 43.41
CA ALA A 278 9.25 3.04 43.80
C ALA A 278 8.34 1.91 43.33
N ILE A 279 8.81 1.14 42.35
CA ILE A 279 8.14 -0.05 41.83
C ILE A 279 8.98 -1.26 42.24
N ASN A 280 8.40 -2.19 42.99
CA ASN A 280 9.13 -3.36 43.48
C ASN A 280 9.31 -4.38 42.35
N GLU A 281 10.56 -4.78 42.12
CA GLU A 281 10.93 -5.75 41.08
C GLU A 281 10.25 -7.11 41.26
N THR A 282 9.96 -7.51 42.52
CA THR A 282 9.29 -8.78 42.84
C THR A 282 7.77 -8.75 42.68
N ASN A 283 7.17 -7.63 42.29
CA ASN A 283 5.73 -7.56 42.07
C ASN A 283 5.31 -8.47 40.90
N ASP A 284 4.13 -9.06 40.96
CA ASP A 284 3.58 -9.78 39.82
C ASP A 284 3.39 -8.83 38.62
N VAL A 285 3.46 -9.40 37.42
CA VAL A 285 3.11 -8.71 36.18
C VAL A 285 1.65 -8.99 35.84
N VAL A 286 0.99 -8.03 35.21
CA VAL A 286 -0.41 -8.16 34.77
C VAL A 286 -0.57 -7.69 33.34
N ASP A 287 -1.75 -8.00 32.79
CA ASP A 287 -2.13 -7.65 31.43
C ASP A 287 -3.24 -6.59 31.45
N PHE A 288 -3.16 -5.66 30.51
CA PHE A 288 -4.17 -4.63 30.25
C PHE A 288 -4.62 -4.77 28.81
N SER A 289 -5.93 -4.90 28.59
CA SER A 289 -6.48 -5.05 27.25
C SER A 289 -7.61 -4.06 27.01
N GLN A 290 -7.72 -3.60 25.78
CA GLN A 290 -8.83 -2.78 25.33
C GLN A 290 -9.40 -3.36 24.04
N LYS A 291 -10.73 -3.51 24.00
CA LYS A 291 -11.47 -3.75 22.76
C LYS A 291 -11.64 -2.45 21.98
N LEU A 292 -11.54 -2.52 20.67
CA LEU A 292 -11.64 -1.35 19.79
C LEU A 292 -12.95 -1.37 19.01
N GLY A 293 -13.54 -0.18 18.80
CA GLY A 293 -14.80 -0.01 18.09
C GLY A 293 -15.99 -0.72 18.75
N ASP A 294 -17.06 -0.87 17.98
CA ASP A 294 -18.25 -1.60 18.39
C ASP A 294 -17.93 -3.11 18.38
N ASP A 295 -18.44 -3.89 19.35
CA ASP A 295 -18.11 -5.31 19.57
C ASP A 295 -18.16 -6.20 18.30
N GLU A 296 -18.93 -5.80 17.28
CA GLU A 296 -19.08 -6.49 16.00
C GLU A 296 -17.95 -6.15 15.00
N ASN A 297 -17.55 -4.89 14.88
CA ASN A 297 -16.78 -4.39 13.74
C ASN A 297 -15.30 -4.12 14.04
N GLY A 298 -14.92 -3.76 15.26
CA GLY A 298 -13.52 -3.38 15.52
C GLY A 298 -13.16 -1.99 14.95
N PHE A 299 -11.87 -1.65 15.00
CA PHE A 299 -11.31 -0.54 14.22
C PHE A 299 -11.04 -1.03 12.78
N ILE A 300 -11.78 -0.50 11.80
CA ILE A 300 -11.66 -0.92 10.40
C ILE A 300 -10.39 -0.34 9.77
N THR A 301 -9.68 -1.17 9.02
CA THR A 301 -8.55 -0.77 8.19
C THR A 301 -8.84 -1.07 6.72
N ASN A 302 -8.58 -0.11 5.84
CA ASN A 302 -8.73 -0.16 4.39
C ASN A 302 -7.38 -0.16 3.66
N GLY A 303 -6.28 0.06 4.37
CA GLY A 303 -4.92 0.04 3.85
C GLY A 303 -4.44 1.37 3.25
N ASN A 304 -5.22 2.44 3.43
CA ASN A 304 -4.92 3.80 2.97
C ASN A 304 -4.92 4.83 4.12
N GLU A 305 -4.85 4.35 5.36
CA GLU A 305 -4.82 5.20 6.55
C GLU A 305 -3.59 6.10 6.56
N THR A 306 -3.78 7.34 7.04
CA THR A 306 -2.67 8.26 7.30
C THR A 306 -1.80 7.73 8.43
N ASP A 307 -0.47 7.72 8.26
CA ASP A 307 0.46 7.40 9.35
C ASP A 307 0.22 8.33 10.55
N GLY A 308 0.03 7.75 11.73
CA GLY A 308 -0.34 8.45 12.96
C GLY A 308 -1.84 8.58 13.21
N ALA A 309 -2.71 8.12 12.31
CA ALA A 309 -4.16 8.07 12.57
C ALA A 309 -4.47 7.28 13.85
N GLU A 310 -5.43 7.75 14.64
CA GLU A 310 -5.70 7.19 15.96
C GLU A 310 -6.35 5.81 15.86
N ILE A 311 -5.80 4.84 16.59
CA ILE A 311 -6.41 3.51 16.77
C ILE A 311 -7.18 3.49 18.10
N THR A 312 -6.56 3.98 19.17
CA THR A 312 -7.23 4.20 20.47
C THR A 312 -7.68 5.65 20.58
N SER A 313 -8.93 5.87 20.96
CA SER A 313 -9.44 7.20 21.31
C SER A 313 -8.76 7.75 22.57
N LEU A 314 -8.98 9.04 22.85
CA LEU A 314 -8.56 9.69 24.09
C LEU A 314 -8.94 8.90 25.35
N GLU A 315 -10.19 8.44 25.45
CA GLU A 315 -10.69 7.64 26.58
C GLU A 315 -10.05 6.25 26.66
N GLY A 316 -9.52 5.76 25.54
CA GLY A 316 -8.79 4.50 25.42
C GLY A 316 -7.31 4.57 25.76
N THR A 317 -6.81 5.74 26.13
CA THR A 317 -5.40 5.89 26.53
C THR A 317 -5.18 5.23 27.88
N PHE A 318 -4.21 4.32 27.96
CA PHE A 318 -3.84 3.70 29.23
C PHE A 318 -3.04 4.69 30.09
N MET A 319 -3.38 4.80 31.37
CA MET A 319 -2.64 5.58 32.36
C MET A 319 -1.82 4.62 33.24
N MET A 320 -0.56 4.44 32.83
CA MET A 320 0.32 3.40 33.36
C MET A 320 1.34 3.96 34.37
N LEU A 321 1.89 3.09 35.21
CA LEU A 321 3.02 3.46 36.06
C LEU A 321 4.28 3.65 35.21
N PRO A 322 5.09 4.70 35.46
CA PRO A 322 6.38 4.86 34.82
C PRO A 322 7.33 3.77 35.30
N GLN A 323 7.90 3.00 34.39
CA GLN A 323 8.67 1.80 34.70
C GLN A 323 9.63 1.41 33.57
N THR A 324 10.71 0.71 33.90
CA THR A 324 11.39 -0.15 32.93
C THR A 324 10.56 -1.42 32.77
N LEU A 325 10.15 -1.71 31.54
CA LEU A 325 9.29 -2.85 31.25
C LEU A 325 10.02 -4.17 31.51
N PRO A 326 9.38 -5.16 32.15
CA PRO A 326 9.94 -6.49 32.33
C PRO A 326 10.36 -7.11 30.99
N ALA A 327 11.39 -7.96 30.97
CA ALA A 327 11.92 -8.57 29.75
C ALA A 327 10.87 -9.34 28.91
N GLY A 328 9.83 -9.88 29.57
CA GLY A 328 8.73 -10.60 28.91
C GLY A 328 7.55 -9.73 28.46
N ALA A 329 7.63 -8.40 28.58
CA ALA A 329 6.51 -7.51 28.22
C ALA A 329 6.27 -7.47 26.71
N THR A 330 5.01 -7.48 26.29
CA THR A 330 4.61 -7.45 24.87
C THR A 330 3.40 -6.55 24.62
N VAL A 331 3.34 -5.95 23.43
CA VAL A 331 2.09 -5.52 22.80
C VAL A 331 1.45 -6.73 22.12
N GLU A 332 0.15 -6.92 22.28
CA GLU A 332 -0.66 -7.90 21.56
C GLU A 332 -1.79 -7.18 20.79
N VAL A 333 -2.03 -7.61 19.56
CA VAL A 333 -3.04 -7.06 18.65
C VAL A 333 -3.85 -8.21 18.08
N VAL A 334 -5.17 -8.17 18.25
CA VAL A 334 -6.07 -9.11 17.58
C VAL A 334 -6.57 -8.46 16.30
N PHE A 335 -6.18 -9.03 15.17
CA PHE A 335 -6.50 -8.53 13.83
C PHE A 335 -7.35 -9.55 13.06
N VAL A 336 -8.35 -9.09 12.33
CA VAL A 336 -9.12 -9.91 11.39
C VAL A 336 -8.85 -9.38 10.00
N ASN A 337 -8.24 -10.19 9.14
CA ASN A 337 -7.90 -9.78 7.77
C ASN A 337 -9.15 -9.69 6.86
N ALA A 338 -8.98 -9.18 5.64
CA ALA A 338 -10.06 -9.09 4.64
C ALA A 338 -10.73 -10.45 4.30
N ASN A 339 -10.07 -11.58 4.58
CA ASN A 339 -10.60 -12.93 4.38
C ASN A 339 -11.40 -13.45 5.60
N ASN A 340 -11.68 -12.60 6.60
CA ASN A 340 -12.33 -12.94 7.87
C ASN A 340 -11.55 -13.92 8.76
N GLU A 341 -10.24 -14.04 8.56
CA GLU A 341 -9.39 -14.87 9.41
C GLU A 341 -8.92 -14.07 10.62
N LYS A 342 -9.22 -14.56 11.82
CA LYS A 342 -8.80 -13.96 13.08
C LYS A 342 -7.38 -14.37 13.43
N ARG A 343 -6.53 -13.39 13.73
CA ARG A 343 -5.12 -13.56 14.07
C ARG A 343 -4.77 -12.78 15.35
N THR A 344 -3.86 -13.34 16.13
CA THR A 344 -3.26 -12.66 17.29
C THR A 344 -1.79 -12.41 16.98
N LEU A 345 -1.42 -11.14 16.90
CA LEU A 345 -0.07 -10.67 16.59
C LEU A 345 0.56 -10.09 17.85
N THR A 346 1.84 -10.36 18.10
CA THR A 346 2.54 -9.82 19.28
C THR A 346 3.83 -9.12 18.89
N ALA A 347 4.26 -8.16 19.71
CA ALA A 347 5.56 -7.49 19.61
C ALA A 347 6.15 -7.29 21.00
N SER A 348 7.40 -7.73 21.21
CA SER A 348 8.10 -7.57 22.48
C SER A 348 8.51 -6.11 22.65
N ILE A 349 8.18 -5.56 23.82
CA ILE A 349 8.52 -4.21 24.27
C ILE A 349 9.37 -4.27 25.55
N GLY A 350 9.86 -5.46 25.91
CA GLY A 350 10.59 -5.70 27.15
C GLY A 350 11.89 -4.91 27.23
N ASN A 351 12.26 -4.52 28.45
CA ASN A 351 13.43 -3.71 28.78
C ASN A 351 13.41 -2.27 28.26
N THR A 352 12.30 -1.80 27.68
CA THR A 352 12.13 -0.38 27.32
C THR A 352 11.55 0.44 28.46
N GLU A 353 11.67 1.76 28.40
CA GLU A 353 11.31 2.66 29.51
C GLU A 353 10.01 3.42 29.23
N TRP A 354 9.13 3.43 30.22
CA TRP A 354 7.98 4.32 30.32
C TRP A 354 8.31 5.44 31.31
N THR A 355 8.50 6.65 30.79
CA THR A 355 8.93 7.79 31.60
C THR A 355 7.74 8.53 32.18
N MET A 356 7.88 9.00 33.42
CA MET A 356 6.85 9.75 34.13
C MET A 356 6.48 11.03 33.37
N GLY A 357 5.18 11.27 33.22
CA GLY A 357 4.62 12.48 32.60
C GLY A 357 4.86 12.58 31.11
N THR A 358 5.07 11.45 30.43
CA THR A 358 5.23 11.36 28.97
C THR A 358 4.09 10.57 28.34
N THR A 359 3.95 10.70 27.03
CA THR A 359 3.05 9.87 26.22
C THR A 359 3.86 8.94 25.32
N VAL A 360 3.61 7.64 25.43
CA VAL A 360 4.17 6.58 24.58
C VAL A 360 3.12 6.19 23.54
N THR A 361 3.40 6.47 22.28
CA THR A 361 2.53 6.07 21.16
C THR A 361 3.14 4.87 20.45
N TYR A 362 2.46 3.72 20.50
CA TYR A 362 2.80 2.55 19.71
C TYR A 362 2.13 2.64 18.34
N LYS A 363 2.91 2.94 17.31
CA LYS A 363 2.47 2.92 15.91
C LYS A 363 2.49 1.48 15.38
N LEU A 364 1.32 0.95 15.05
CA LEU A 364 1.12 -0.41 14.57
C LEU A 364 1.20 -0.47 13.05
N SER A 365 2.02 -1.35 12.49
CA SER A 365 2.04 -1.65 11.07
C SER A 365 1.86 -3.14 10.85
N ILE A 366 0.83 -3.50 10.08
CA ILE A 366 0.47 -4.89 9.79
C ILE A 366 0.63 -5.11 8.30
N THR A 367 1.62 -5.91 7.90
CA THR A 367 1.91 -6.19 6.48
C THR A 367 1.24 -7.50 6.04
N PRO A 368 0.66 -7.59 4.83
CA PRO A 368 0.09 -8.84 4.33
C PRO A 368 1.16 -9.93 4.12
N GLU A 369 0.78 -11.18 4.36
CA GLU A 369 1.62 -12.37 4.18
C GLU A 369 1.74 -12.89 2.72
N TYR A 370 1.07 -12.29 1.75
CA TYR A 370 1.10 -12.79 0.36
C TYR A 370 2.29 -12.24 -0.45
N GLU A 371 2.83 -13.07 -1.33
CA GLU A 371 3.77 -12.70 -2.38
C GLU A 371 3.01 -12.45 -3.70
N LEU A 372 3.11 -11.23 -4.23
CA LEU A 372 2.64 -10.88 -5.57
C LEU A 372 3.63 -9.93 -6.23
N LYS A 373 4.28 -10.38 -7.31
CA LYS A 373 5.30 -9.59 -8.01
C LYS A 373 5.49 -10.01 -9.46
N PHE A 374 6.06 -9.11 -10.26
CA PHE A 374 6.68 -9.47 -11.54
C PHE A 374 8.03 -10.15 -11.28
N VAL A 375 8.28 -11.26 -11.95
CA VAL A 375 9.58 -11.94 -11.98
C VAL A 375 10.41 -11.42 -13.16
N SER A 376 9.76 -11.21 -14.30
CA SER A 376 10.39 -10.59 -15.48
C SER A 376 10.88 -9.18 -15.18
N GLN A 377 11.88 -8.74 -15.96
CA GLN A 377 12.35 -7.36 -15.97
C GLN A 377 11.85 -6.66 -17.24
N PRO A 378 11.59 -5.34 -17.20
CA PRO A 378 11.13 -4.61 -18.37
C PRO A 378 12.23 -4.43 -19.42
N GLU A 379 11.90 -4.77 -20.66
CA GLU A 379 12.70 -4.55 -21.85
C GLU A 379 11.95 -3.64 -22.81
N VAL A 380 12.70 -2.83 -23.55
CA VAL A 380 12.14 -1.95 -24.58
C VAL A 380 11.61 -2.79 -25.74
N GLN A 381 10.42 -2.44 -26.23
CA GLN A 381 9.75 -3.14 -27.33
C GLN A 381 9.77 -2.29 -28.61
N ASP A 382 9.76 -2.94 -29.77
CA ASP A 382 9.74 -2.25 -31.05
C ASP A 382 8.32 -1.82 -31.47
N ALA A 383 8.24 -0.99 -32.51
CA ALA A 383 7.02 -0.35 -32.97
C ALA A 383 6.00 -1.28 -33.62
N HIS A 384 6.38 -2.51 -33.98
CA HIS A 384 5.50 -3.45 -34.68
C HIS A 384 4.53 -4.18 -33.74
N TYR A 385 3.75 -5.12 -34.25
CA TYR A 385 2.93 -6.00 -33.40
C TYR A 385 3.85 -6.92 -32.59
N VAL A 386 3.70 -6.93 -31.27
CA VAL A 386 4.63 -7.64 -30.36
C VAL A 386 3.85 -8.56 -29.43
N ILE A 387 4.40 -9.76 -29.22
CA ILE A 387 4.00 -10.67 -28.16
C ILE A 387 5.12 -10.64 -27.13
N TYR A 388 4.84 -10.05 -25.96
CA TYR A 388 5.83 -9.85 -24.91
C TYR A 388 5.50 -10.72 -23.69
N PRO A 389 6.10 -11.92 -23.57
CA PRO A 389 5.82 -12.81 -22.45
C PRO A 389 6.46 -12.30 -21.16
N ILE A 390 5.67 -12.20 -20.10
CA ILE A 390 6.12 -11.87 -18.75
C ILE A 390 5.79 -13.01 -17.77
N THR A 391 6.52 -13.06 -16.67
CA THR A 391 6.26 -14.01 -15.58
C THR A 391 5.84 -13.24 -14.33
N ILE A 392 4.72 -13.66 -13.74
CA ILE A 392 4.18 -13.17 -12.47
C ILE A 392 4.37 -14.28 -11.43
N LYS A 393 4.77 -13.92 -10.21
CA LYS A 393 4.78 -14.83 -9.07
C LYS A 393 3.66 -14.45 -8.12
N SER A 394 2.80 -15.41 -7.83
CA SER A 394 1.72 -15.35 -6.84
C SER A 394 1.83 -16.53 -5.87
N ASP A 395 1.48 -16.34 -4.61
CA ASP A 395 1.35 -17.45 -3.66
C ASP A 395 -0.12 -17.83 -3.40
N ASP A 396 -0.30 -18.93 -2.66
CA ASP A 396 -1.60 -19.48 -2.28
C ASP A 396 -2.29 -18.72 -1.13
N LYS A 397 -1.67 -17.66 -0.62
CA LYS A 397 -2.16 -16.85 0.50
C LYS A 397 -2.81 -15.53 0.04
N LEU A 398 -2.95 -15.34 -1.26
CA LEU A 398 -3.66 -14.19 -1.83
C LEU A 398 -5.12 -14.11 -1.33
N PRO A 399 -5.67 -12.89 -1.17
CA PRO A 399 -7.08 -12.68 -0.92
C PRO A 399 -8.00 -13.37 -1.94
N ALA A 400 -9.26 -13.59 -1.55
CA ALA A 400 -10.27 -14.19 -2.43
C ALA A 400 -10.34 -13.48 -3.80
N GLY A 401 -10.49 -14.24 -4.88
CA GLY A 401 -10.51 -13.70 -6.24
C GLY A 401 -9.13 -13.59 -6.91
N GLY A 402 -8.03 -13.81 -6.17
CA GLY A 402 -6.69 -13.91 -6.75
C GLY A 402 -6.07 -12.54 -7.06
N TRP A 403 -5.55 -12.38 -8.28
CA TRP A 403 -4.87 -11.18 -8.74
C TRP A 403 -5.45 -10.64 -10.05
N THR A 404 -5.29 -9.32 -10.24
CA THR A 404 -5.73 -8.59 -11.43
C THR A 404 -4.55 -7.82 -12.02
N LEU A 405 -4.39 -7.93 -13.35
CA LEU A 405 -3.41 -7.23 -14.17
C LEU A 405 -4.12 -6.28 -15.14
N THR A 406 -3.72 -5.02 -15.19
CA THR A 406 -4.24 -4.00 -16.11
C THR A 406 -3.11 -3.20 -16.78
N SER A 407 -3.44 -2.47 -17.84
CA SER A 407 -2.54 -1.52 -18.51
C SER A 407 -3.08 -0.08 -18.41
N ASN A 408 -2.19 0.91 -18.42
CA ASN A 408 -2.54 2.32 -18.64
C ASN A 408 -3.03 2.60 -20.07
N ASP A 409 -2.66 1.77 -21.05
CA ASP A 409 -3.07 1.86 -22.45
C ASP A 409 -3.95 0.66 -22.83
N GLN A 410 -5.24 0.75 -22.47
CA GLN A 410 -6.20 -0.34 -22.65
C GLN A 410 -6.61 -0.58 -24.11
N ASP A 411 -6.38 0.39 -25.00
CA ASP A 411 -6.74 0.27 -26.41
C ASP A 411 -5.69 -0.51 -27.22
N ASN A 412 -4.44 -0.52 -26.73
CA ASN A 412 -3.30 -1.10 -27.45
C ASN A 412 -2.64 -2.28 -26.74
N VAL A 413 -2.97 -2.54 -25.47
CA VAL A 413 -2.37 -3.61 -24.66
C VAL A 413 -3.45 -4.58 -24.18
N THR A 414 -3.22 -5.87 -24.46
CA THR A 414 -4.11 -6.97 -24.07
C THR A 414 -3.31 -8.14 -23.50
N PHE A 415 -3.97 -9.03 -22.77
CA PHE A 415 -3.33 -10.09 -22.01
C PHE A 415 -4.02 -11.44 -22.19
N VAL A 416 -3.23 -12.50 -22.21
CA VAL A 416 -3.70 -13.88 -22.06
C VAL A 416 -2.76 -14.65 -21.15
N GLU A 417 -3.31 -15.38 -20.17
CA GLU A 417 -2.55 -16.32 -19.36
C GLU A 417 -2.20 -17.58 -20.17
N SER A 418 -0.98 -18.09 -20.01
CA SER A 418 -0.58 -19.35 -20.64
C SER A 418 -1.53 -20.49 -20.23
N GLY A 419 -2.02 -21.25 -21.20
CA GLY A 419 -3.02 -22.32 -21.00
C GLY A 419 -4.47 -21.86 -21.16
N GLU A 420 -4.73 -20.55 -21.17
CA GLU A 420 -6.09 -19.98 -21.18
C GLU A 420 -6.49 -19.35 -22.54
N PHE A 421 -5.82 -19.76 -23.62
CA PHE A 421 -6.18 -19.32 -24.97
C PHE A 421 -7.51 -19.93 -25.43
N ASP A 422 -8.38 -19.12 -26.04
CA ASP A 422 -9.51 -19.63 -26.81
C ASP A 422 -8.98 -20.41 -28.03
N GLY A 423 -9.24 -21.72 -28.09
CA GLY A 423 -8.57 -22.67 -29.00
C GLY A 423 -7.43 -23.48 -28.38
N GLY A 424 -7.16 -23.30 -27.08
CA GLY A 424 -6.30 -24.15 -26.27
C GLY A 424 -4.85 -24.21 -26.76
N ASN A 425 -4.23 -25.39 -26.61
CA ASN A 425 -2.82 -25.62 -26.91
C ASN A 425 -2.44 -25.33 -28.36
N ASP A 426 -3.36 -25.50 -29.31
CA ASP A 426 -3.09 -25.27 -30.74
C ASP A 426 -2.88 -23.78 -31.02
N VAL A 427 -3.73 -22.91 -30.46
CA VAL A 427 -3.58 -21.46 -30.57
C VAL A 427 -2.36 -20.98 -29.79
N GLN A 428 -2.12 -21.53 -28.60
CA GLN A 428 -0.91 -21.20 -27.84
C GLN A 428 0.36 -21.55 -28.63
N ALA A 429 0.42 -22.70 -29.30
CA ALA A 429 1.57 -23.09 -30.11
C ALA A 429 1.86 -22.10 -31.25
N LEU A 430 0.82 -21.51 -31.84
CA LEU A 430 0.97 -20.44 -32.84
C LEU A 430 1.51 -19.14 -32.22
N VAL A 431 1.02 -18.75 -31.04
CA VAL A 431 1.53 -17.59 -30.31
C VAL A 431 2.98 -17.79 -29.89
N ASP A 432 3.34 -18.98 -29.38
CA ASP A 432 4.72 -19.37 -29.06
C ASP A 432 5.62 -19.39 -30.31
N ALA A 433 5.06 -19.65 -31.50
CA ALA A 433 5.75 -19.52 -32.79
C ALA A 433 5.86 -18.06 -33.29
N GLY A 434 5.36 -17.09 -32.52
CA GLY A 434 5.48 -15.65 -32.78
C GLY A 434 4.35 -15.04 -33.60
N TYR A 435 3.26 -15.78 -33.88
CA TYR A 435 2.13 -15.22 -34.63
C TYR A 435 1.27 -14.33 -33.73
N TRP A 436 1.19 -13.04 -34.06
CA TRP A 436 0.26 -12.12 -33.39
C TRP A 436 -1.16 -12.34 -33.95
N LEU A 437 -1.99 -13.07 -33.19
CA LEU A 437 -3.29 -13.55 -33.65
C LEU A 437 -4.43 -12.60 -33.24
N ASP A 438 -5.04 -11.97 -34.24
CA ASP A 438 -6.23 -11.15 -34.04
C ASP A 438 -7.42 -12.03 -33.59
N GLY A 439 -8.14 -11.58 -32.56
CA GLY A 439 -9.21 -12.32 -31.91
C GLY A 439 -8.76 -13.33 -30.83
N HIS A 440 -7.46 -13.61 -30.70
CA HIS A 440 -6.90 -14.52 -29.68
C HIS A 440 -5.88 -13.85 -28.74
N ASN A 441 -5.86 -12.52 -28.73
CA ASN A 441 -4.96 -11.68 -27.91
C ASN A 441 -5.57 -11.25 -26.55
N GLY A 442 -6.79 -11.69 -26.25
CA GLY A 442 -7.45 -11.48 -24.97
C GLY A 442 -8.01 -10.07 -24.77
N THR A 443 -7.98 -9.58 -23.54
CA THR A 443 -8.55 -8.29 -23.14
C THR A 443 -7.55 -7.45 -22.37
N SER A 444 -7.85 -6.17 -22.15
CA SER A 444 -6.98 -5.22 -21.44
C SER A 444 -7.03 -5.35 -19.91
N THR A 445 -7.71 -6.36 -19.38
CA THR A 445 -7.77 -6.69 -17.95
C THR A 445 -7.80 -8.20 -17.78
N LEU A 446 -6.78 -8.74 -17.12
CA LEU A 446 -6.68 -10.16 -16.78
C LEU A 446 -6.93 -10.34 -15.29
N THR A 447 -7.79 -11.27 -14.92
CA THR A 447 -7.99 -11.70 -13.52
C THR A 447 -7.76 -13.20 -13.44
N SER A 448 -7.00 -13.64 -12.44
CA SER A 448 -6.60 -15.03 -12.31
C SER A 448 -6.41 -15.42 -10.85
N THR A 449 -6.69 -16.68 -10.55
CA THR A 449 -6.45 -17.31 -9.24
C THR A 449 -5.27 -18.28 -9.26
N THR A 450 -4.52 -18.33 -10.37
CA THR A 450 -3.37 -19.23 -10.50
C THR A 450 -2.25 -18.81 -9.56
N THR A 451 -1.62 -19.81 -8.92
CA THR A 451 -0.53 -19.67 -7.94
C THR A 451 0.77 -20.22 -8.51
N GLY A 452 1.91 -19.78 -7.98
CA GLY A 452 3.24 -20.13 -8.47
C GLY A 452 3.79 -19.10 -9.47
N GLU A 453 4.65 -19.55 -10.37
CA GLU A 453 5.14 -18.74 -11.49
C GLU A 453 4.20 -18.91 -12.69
N VAL A 454 3.54 -17.81 -13.06
CA VAL A 454 2.53 -17.76 -14.11
C VAL A 454 3.07 -16.98 -15.30
N LYS A 455 3.11 -17.61 -16.48
CA LYS A 455 3.46 -16.95 -17.75
C LYS A 455 2.22 -16.25 -18.31
N VAL A 456 2.35 -14.96 -18.59
CA VAL A 456 1.31 -14.13 -19.22
C VAL A 456 1.88 -13.53 -20.51
N TYR A 457 1.13 -13.62 -21.60
CA TYR A 457 1.46 -12.99 -22.88
C TYR A 457 0.87 -11.58 -22.92
N VAL A 458 1.73 -10.57 -23.01
CA VAL A 458 1.33 -9.17 -23.23
C VAL A 458 1.33 -8.90 -24.73
N PHE A 459 0.15 -8.72 -25.31
CA PHE A 459 -0.01 -8.40 -26.72
C PHE A 459 -0.03 -6.89 -26.92
N LEU A 460 0.92 -6.38 -27.68
CA LEU A 460 1.02 -4.98 -28.05
C LEU A 460 0.57 -4.81 -29.50
N LYS A 461 -0.38 -3.90 -29.73
CA LYS A 461 -0.62 -3.36 -31.07
C LYS A 461 0.57 -2.51 -31.50
N GLU A 462 0.77 -2.39 -32.81
CA GLU A 462 1.81 -1.53 -33.33
C GLU A 462 1.69 -0.07 -32.81
N ASN A 463 2.83 0.56 -32.55
CA ASN A 463 2.93 1.98 -32.31
C ASN A 463 3.26 2.67 -33.63
N ALA A 464 2.25 3.01 -34.43
CA ALA A 464 2.41 3.69 -35.72
C ALA A 464 2.64 5.22 -35.61
N THR A 465 2.82 5.75 -34.40
CA THR A 465 2.86 7.19 -34.15
C THR A 465 4.26 7.77 -34.39
N GLU A 466 4.45 9.05 -34.13
CA GLU A 466 5.76 9.72 -34.20
C GLU A 466 6.48 9.79 -32.84
N SER A 467 5.89 9.24 -31.78
CA SER A 467 6.43 9.27 -30.42
C SER A 467 6.45 7.88 -29.80
N ASP A 468 7.48 7.61 -29.01
CA ASP A 468 7.54 6.41 -28.19
C ASP A 468 6.32 6.35 -27.24
N ARG A 469 5.83 5.14 -26.97
CA ARG A 469 4.66 4.86 -26.13
C ARG A 469 5.15 4.27 -24.81
N ASP A 470 4.92 4.97 -23.71
CA ASP A 470 5.22 4.48 -22.37
C ASP A 470 4.05 3.66 -21.82
N ILE A 471 4.30 2.39 -21.54
CA ILE A 471 3.33 1.42 -21.06
C ILE A 471 3.67 1.09 -19.61
N THR A 472 2.65 1.08 -18.75
CA THR A 472 2.75 0.64 -17.37
C THR A 472 1.65 -0.37 -17.09
N LEU A 473 2.08 -1.58 -16.74
CA LEU A 473 1.20 -2.63 -16.25
C LEU A 473 1.07 -2.50 -14.74
N SER A 474 -0.14 -2.74 -14.23
CA SER A 474 -0.49 -2.62 -12.81
C SER A 474 -1.02 -3.96 -12.30
N LEU A 475 -0.36 -4.52 -11.28
CA LEU A 475 -0.66 -5.82 -10.69
C LEU A 475 -1.07 -5.64 -9.21
N LYS A 476 -2.23 -6.18 -8.84
CA LYS A 476 -2.74 -6.13 -7.47
C LYS A 476 -3.63 -7.33 -7.14
N PRO A 477 -3.88 -7.66 -5.86
CA PRO A 477 -4.92 -8.61 -5.50
C PRO A 477 -6.31 -8.10 -5.93
N THR A 478 -7.19 -9.01 -6.33
CA THR A 478 -8.52 -8.66 -6.89
C THR A 478 -9.47 -8.09 -5.83
N ALA A 479 -9.55 -8.73 -4.65
CA ALA A 479 -10.41 -8.28 -3.55
C ALA A 479 -9.77 -7.23 -2.64
N ALA A 480 -8.54 -6.79 -2.92
CA ALA A 480 -7.90 -5.74 -2.14
C ALA A 480 -8.40 -4.36 -2.60
N GLY A 481 -8.69 -3.47 -1.63
CA GLY A 481 -9.06 -2.08 -1.85
C GLY A 481 -7.93 -1.24 -2.49
N ASP A 482 -7.52 -0.16 -1.83
CA ASP A 482 -6.48 0.77 -2.33
C ASP A 482 -5.05 0.22 -2.16
N ASN A 483 -4.84 -1.10 -2.19
CA ASN A 483 -3.51 -1.68 -2.08
C ASN A 483 -2.60 -1.11 -3.17
N GLU A 484 -1.39 -0.72 -2.79
CA GLU A 484 -0.37 -0.23 -3.71
C GLU A 484 -0.10 -1.28 -4.79
N ALA A 485 -0.39 -0.92 -6.04
CA ALA A 485 -0.17 -1.79 -7.17
C ALA A 485 1.33 -1.97 -7.43
N LYS A 486 1.74 -3.19 -7.76
CA LYS A 486 3.07 -3.43 -8.33
C LYS A 486 3.05 -3.02 -9.78
N THR A 487 4.07 -2.27 -10.20
CA THR A 487 4.14 -1.73 -11.56
C THR A 487 5.22 -2.43 -12.38
N PHE A 488 4.95 -2.55 -13.68
CA PHE A 488 5.91 -3.01 -14.68
C PHE A 488 5.86 -2.05 -15.87
N SER A 489 6.87 -1.19 -15.97
CA SER A 489 6.89 -0.10 -16.95
C SER A 489 7.95 -0.32 -18.01
N PHE A 490 7.58 -0.17 -19.27
CA PHE A 490 8.48 -0.30 -20.42
C PHE A 490 8.02 0.63 -21.56
N THR A 491 8.93 0.90 -22.48
CA THR A 491 8.66 1.75 -23.65
C THR A 491 8.48 0.88 -24.89
N GLN A 492 7.50 1.21 -25.71
CA GLN A 492 7.37 0.72 -27.07
C GLN A 492 7.76 1.84 -28.04
N TYR A 493 8.83 1.63 -28.81
CA TYR A 493 9.32 2.65 -29.73
C TYR A 493 8.29 3.04 -30.80
N CYS A 494 8.35 4.27 -31.29
CA CYS A 494 7.80 4.61 -32.61
C CYS A 494 8.79 4.18 -33.72
N PRO A 495 8.34 4.05 -34.98
CA PRO A 495 9.22 3.78 -36.09
C PRO A 495 10.18 4.95 -36.27
N ALA A 496 11.42 4.66 -36.69
CA ALA A 496 12.34 5.70 -37.12
C ALA A 496 11.92 6.26 -38.48
N TRP A 497 11.13 7.34 -38.44
CA TRP A 497 10.54 7.94 -39.63
C TRP A 497 11.56 8.71 -40.47
N ASN A 498 11.58 8.42 -41.78
CA ASN A 498 12.33 9.16 -42.77
C ASN A 498 11.61 9.13 -44.13
N ASN A 499 11.36 10.29 -44.72
CA ASN A 499 10.70 10.44 -46.03
C ASN A 499 9.38 9.64 -46.18
N GLY A 500 8.58 9.54 -45.12
CA GLY A 500 7.32 8.78 -45.13
C GLY A 500 7.46 7.27 -44.91
N MET A 501 8.68 6.77 -44.72
CA MET A 501 8.99 5.38 -44.39
C MET A 501 9.47 5.27 -42.95
N GLY A 502 8.89 4.35 -42.19
CA GLY A 502 9.30 4.07 -40.82
C GLY A 502 10.12 2.80 -40.78
N VAL A 503 11.26 2.81 -40.09
CA VAL A 503 12.09 1.62 -39.86
C VAL A 503 11.89 1.13 -38.43
N GLU A 504 11.92 -0.18 -38.24
CA GLU A 504 12.06 -0.77 -36.91
C GLU A 504 13.36 -0.31 -36.23
N ARG A 505 13.36 -0.25 -34.90
CA ARG A 505 14.48 0.33 -34.14
C ARG A 505 15.34 -0.70 -33.41
N ILE A 506 14.87 -1.95 -33.34
CA ILE A 506 15.57 -3.05 -32.70
C ILE A 506 16.06 -4.02 -33.78
N GLN A 507 17.37 -4.28 -33.75
CA GLN A 507 17.99 -5.28 -34.61
C GLN A 507 17.72 -6.68 -34.10
N ASP A 508 17.10 -7.52 -34.93
CA ASP A 508 17.05 -8.97 -34.72
C ASP A 508 18.37 -9.63 -35.20
N LYS A 509 18.43 -10.97 -35.16
CA LYS A 509 19.55 -11.75 -35.71
C LYS A 509 19.68 -11.61 -37.23
N ASP A 510 20.77 -12.16 -37.76
CA ASP A 510 21.01 -12.26 -39.20
C ASP A 510 20.19 -13.37 -39.82
N TYR A 511 19.66 -13.10 -41.02
CA TYR A 511 18.85 -14.04 -41.78
C TYR A 511 19.43 -14.25 -43.18
N PRO A 512 19.34 -15.46 -43.75
CA PRO A 512 19.46 -15.63 -45.19
C PRO A 512 18.29 -14.97 -45.91
N TRP A 513 18.47 -14.69 -47.20
CA TRP A 513 17.39 -14.21 -48.04
C TRP A 513 16.37 -15.32 -48.35
N GLY A 514 16.85 -16.57 -48.48
CA GLY A 514 16.04 -17.77 -48.74
C GLY A 514 16.07 -18.25 -50.21
N PHE A 515 15.33 -19.31 -50.53
CA PHE A 515 15.12 -19.83 -51.90
C PHE A 515 16.40 -20.16 -52.69
N ASN A 516 17.46 -20.63 -52.02
CA ASN A 516 18.70 -21.10 -52.66
C ASN A 516 19.14 -22.45 -52.04
N TRP A 517 18.44 -23.51 -52.40
CA TRP A 517 18.63 -24.86 -51.88
C TRP A 517 19.61 -25.68 -52.72
N ASP A 518 20.35 -26.58 -52.08
CA ASP A 518 21.16 -27.56 -52.79
C ASP A 518 20.27 -28.48 -53.65
N SER A 519 20.68 -28.73 -54.89
CA SER A 519 19.95 -29.56 -55.88
C SER A 519 19.71 -31.01 -55.46
N THR A 520 20.33 -31.46 -54.36
CA THR A 520 20.18 -32.81 -53.80
C THR A 520 19.47 -32.82 -52.45
N MET A 521 19.06 -31.66 -51.93
CA MET A 521 18.54 -31.55 -50.57
C MET A 521 17.13 -32.11 -50.46
N LYS A 522 17.00 -33.19 -49.68
CA LYS A 522 15.74 -33.83 -49.35
C LYS A 522 15.80 -34.43 -47.95
N ILE A 523 14.66 -34.46 -47.28
CA ILE A 523 14.49 -35.13 -45.98
C ILE A 523 13.28 -36.05 -46.07
N THR A 524 13.48 -37.31 -45.72
CA THR A 524 12.42 -38.31 -45.64
C THR A 524 12.14 -38.66 -44.18
N TYR A 525 10.95 -38.29 -43.73
CA TYR A 525 10.37 -38.67 -42.44
C TYR A 525 9.78 -40.07 -42.52
N SER A 526 10.28 -40.97 -41.68
CA SER A 526 9.66 -42.28 -41.44
C SER A 526 8.64 -42.14 -40.31
N MET A 527 7.35 -42.23 -40.65
CA MET A 527 6.27 -42.00 -39.71
C MET A 527 5.97 -43.28 -38.93
N THR A 528 6.14 -43.26 -37.60
CA THR A 528 5.89 -44.45 -36.75
C THR A 528 4.42 -44.60 -36.35
N VAL A 529 3.54 -43.69 -36.79
CA VAL A 529 2.09 -43.76 -36.53
C VAL A 529 1.44 -44.89 -37.32
N SER A 530 0.51 -45.61 -36.68
CA SER A 530 -0.19 -46.76 -37.27
C SER A 530 -1.66 -46.85 -36.81
N GLY A 531 -2.44 -47.74 -37.42
CA GLY A 531 -3.85 -47.95 -37.09
C GLY A 531 -4.73 -46.73 -37.38
N LEU A 532 -5.83 -46.58 -36.63
CA LEU A 532 -6.77 -45.47 -36.81
C LEU A 532 -6.13 -44.10 -36.56
N TRP A 533 -5.18 -44.02 -35.63
CA TRP A 533 -4.41 -42.80 -35.37
C TRP A 533 -3.51 -42.42 -36.55
N GLY A 534 -2.82 -43.39 -37.16
CA GLY A 534 -2.03 -43.13 -38.38
C GLY A 534 -2.89 -42.66 -39.56
N SER A 535 -4.06 -43.25 -39.76
CA SER A 535 -5.03 -42.78 -40.76
C SER A 535 -5.51 -41.36 -40.50
N PHE A 536 -5.70 -40.97 -39.24
CA PHE A 536 -6.09 -39.62 -38.85
C PHE A 536 -4.99 -38.59 -39.11
N VAL A 537 -3.75 -38.87 -38.68
CA VAL A 537 -2.60 -37.98 -38.93
C VAL A 537 -2.38 -37.77 -40.42
N ARG A 538 -2.59 -38.80 -41.24
CA ARG A 538 -2.51 -38.68 -42.70
C ARG A 538 -3.56 -37.73 -43.28
N ILE A 539 -4.79 -37.74 -42.76
CA ILE A 539 -5.84 -36.80 -43.19
C ILE A 539 -5.42 -35.37 -42.86
N LEU A 540 -4.89 -35.11 -41.66
CA LEU A 540 -4.36 -33.79 -41.32
C LEU A 540 -3.21 -33.38 -42.24
N PHE A 541 -2.28 -34.28 -42.52
CA PHE A 541 -1.21 -34.02 -43.47
C PHE A 541 -1.71 -33.72 -44.89
N GLU A 542 -2.76 -34.40 -45.36
CA GLU A 542 -3.37 -34.12 -46.67
C GLU A 542 -4.03 -32.71 -46.74
N ILE A 543 -4.37 -32.11 -45.60
CA ILE A 543 -4.94 -30.75 -45.52
C ILE A 543 -3.84 -29.67 -45.47
N PHE A 544 -2.69 -29.94 -44.81
CA PHE A 544 -1.66 -28.92 -44.54
C PHE A 544 -0.33 -29.13 -45.30
N GLY A 545 -0.08 -30.31 -45.84
CA GLY A 545 1.19 -30.71 -46.44
C GLY A 545 1.20 -30.82 -47.96
N ASP A 546 0.10 -30.45 -48.64
CA ASP A 546 -0.03 -30.54 -50.11
C ASP A 546 0.74 -29.40 -50.80
N HIS A 547 2.06 -29.56 -50.86
CA HIS A 547 2.98 -28.66 -51.54
C HIS A 547 3.72 -29.37 -52.66
N SER A 548 4.09 -28.62 -53.71
CA SER A 548 4.79 -29.15 -54.89
C SER A 548 6.13 -29.85 -54.59
N TYR A 549 6.79 -29.46 -53.49
CA TYR A 549 8.05 -30.02 -53.01
C TYR A 549 7.89 -31.12 -51.96
N ILE A 550 6.67 -31.49 -51.59
CA ILE A 550 6.39 -32.52 -50.58
C ILE A 550 5.71 -33.71 -51.24
N THR A 551 6.16 -34.92 -50.91
CA THR A 551 5.58 -36.17 -51.41
C THR A 551 5.38 -37.16 -50.28
N SER A 552 4.34 -37.99 -50.40
CA SER A 552 3.96 -38.96 -49.39
C SER A 552 3.79 -40.34 -50.03
N THR A 553 4.34 -41.38 -49.41
CA THR A 553 4.30 -42.77 -49.92
C THR A 553 4.03 -43.78 -48.80
N GLY A 554 3.52 -44.96 -49.15
CA GLY A 554 3.23 -46.02 -48.19
C GLY A 554 1.85 -45.92 -47.51
N SER A 555 1.66 -46.69 -46.43
CA SER A 555 0.39 -46.77 -45.70
C SER A 555 0.55 -46.36 -44.25
N ALA A 556 -0.21 -45.33 -43.85
CA ALA A 556 -0.27 -44.84 -42.47
C ALA A 556 -1.06 -45.79 -41.55
N PHE A 557 -1.90 -46.66 -42.10
CA PHE A 557 -2.55 -47.71 -41.32
C PHE A 557 -1.56 -48.81 -40.91
N ASN A 558 -0.62 -49.15 -41.79
CA ASN A 558 0.35 -50.23 -41.60
C ASN A 558 1.69 -49.76 -41.00
N GLY A 559 1.83 -48.49 -40.59
CA GLY A 559 3.08 -47.93 -40.05
C GLY A 559 4.24 -47.88 -41.06
N SER A 560 3.93 -47.84 -42.36
CA SER A 560 4.91 -47.81 -43.47
C SER A 560 4.94 -46.45 -44.18
N TRP A 561 4.28 -45.45 -43.61
CA TRP A 561 4.08 -44.15 -44.22
C TRP A 561 5.36 -43.32 -44.14
N LYS A 562 5.74 -42.74 -45.27
CA LYS A 562 6.89 -41.84 -45.40
C LYS A 562 6.47 -40.55 -46.04
N VAL A 563 6.95 -39.44 -45.48
CA VAL A 563 6.80 -38.11 -46.04
C VAL A 563 8.16 -37.58 -46.43
N THR A 564 8.34 -37.16 -47.67
CA THR A 564 9.59 -36.59 -48.17
C THR A 564 9.39 -35.13 -48.53
N VAL A 565 10.19 -34.26 -47.90
CA VAL A 565 10.32 -32.84 -48.23
C VAL A 565 11.55 -32.71 -49.14
N ASP A 566 11.34 -32.41 -50.40
CA ASP A 566 12.35 -32.38 -51.46
C ASP A 566 12.63 -30.94 -51.89
N PHE A 567 13.56 -30.29 -51.20
CA PHE A 567 13.94 -28.90 -51.44
C PHE A 567 14.52 -28.66 -52.83
N SER A 568 15.00 -29.71 -53.51
CA SER A 568 15.44 -29.62 -54.93
C SER A 568 14.29 -29.34 -55.90
N LYS A 569 13.04 -29.62 -55.49
CA LYS A 569 11.83 -29.36 -56.28
C LYS A 569 11.18 -28.02 -55.97
N VAL A 570 11.70 -27.27 -54.99
CA VAL A 570 11.26 -25.90 -54.74
C VAL A 570 11.43 -25.10 -56.04
N PRO A 571 10.34 -24.53 -56.59
CA PRO A 571 10.44 -23.74 -57.81
C PRO A 571 11.41 -22.57 -57.59
N LYS A 572 12.17 -22.21 -58.63
CA LYS A 572 12.98 -20.98 -58.58
C LYS A 572 12.04 -19.80 -58.41
N LEU A 573 12.31 -18.94 -57.42
CA LEU A 573 11.56 -17.71 -57.23
C LEU A 573 11.78 -16.78 -58.44
N THR A 574 10.71 -16.52 -59.19
CA THR A 574 10.69 -15.64 -60.37
C THR A 574 9.96 -14.32 -60.12
N THR A 575 9.37 -14.15 -58.93
CA THR A 575 8.62 -12.97 -58.47
C THR A 575 9.52 -12.05 -57.62
N ALA A 576 8.93 -11.03 -56.98
CA ALA A 576 9.62 -10.08 -56.10
C ALA A 576 10.77 -9.30 -56.75
N THR A 577 10.54 -8.82 -57.98
CA THR A 577 11.56 -8.09 -58.78
C THR A 577 11.36 -6.57 -58.79
N SER A 578 10.35 -6.05 -58.09
CA SER A 578 10.10 -4.61 -58.07
C SER A 578 11.27 -3.89 -57.38
N PRO A 579 11.84 -2.84 -57.96
CA PRO A 579 12.89 -2.10 -57.30
C PRO A 579 12.35 -1.11 -56.27
N SER A 580 11.04 -0.84 -56.25
CA SER A 580 10.45 0.24 -55.42
C SER A 580 9.16 -0.15 -54.71
N ASP A 581 8.80 -1.44 -54.68
CA ASP A 581 7.60 -1.93 -53.98
C ASP A 581 7.99 -3.11 -53.11
N GLY A 582 8.56 -2.80 -51.94
CA GLY A 582 9.02 -3.82 -51.01
C GLY A 582 7.87 -4.59 -50.38
N ASN A 583 6.69 -3.97 -50.29
CA ASN A 583 5.49 -4.60 -49.77
C ASN A 583 5.08 -5.76 -50.67
N THR A 584 4.80 -5.49 -51.95
CA THR A 584 4.42 -6.55 -52.90
C THR A 584 5.52 -7.60 -53.03
N ASN A 585 6.81 -7.20 -53.08
CA ASN A 585 7.90 -8.17 -53.10
C ASN A 585 7.89 -9.10 -51.86
N THR A 586 7.77 -8.54 -50.65
CA THR A 586 7.75 -9.33 -49.41
C THR A 586 6.55 -10.27 -49.40
N TRP A 587 5.38 -9.80 -49.86
CA TRP A 587 4.17 -10.60 -49.99
C TRP A 587 4.37 -11.79 -50.93
N ASP A 588 4.95 -11.53 -52.10
CA ASP A 588 5.26 -12.54 -53.11
C ASP A 588 6.25 -13.58 -52.57
N ILE A 589 7.26 -13.16 -51.81
CA ILE A 589 8.26 -14.05 -51.21
C ILE A 589 7.63 -14.90 -50.11
N TYR A 590 6.86 -14.28 -49.21
CA TYR A 590 6.24 -14.96 -48.07
C TYR A 590 5.21 -16.02 -48.50
N ASN A 591 4.39 -15.69 -49.50
CA ASN A 591 3.36 -16.59 -50.04
C ASN A 591 3.85 -17.48 -51.19
N PHE A 592 5.14 -17.43 -51.53
CA PHE A 592 5.67 -18.29 -52.58
C PHE A 592 5.60 -19.76 -52.15
N ASP A 593 5.07 -20.62 -53.02
CA ASP A 593 5.04 -22.07 -52.82
C ASP A 593 6.45 -22.66 -52.96
N GLY A 594 7.29 -22.40 -51.97
CA GLY A 594 8.69 -22.75 -52.07
C GLY A 594 9.48 -22.75 -50.78
N VAL A 595 8.85 -22.67 -49.58
CA VAL A 595 9.32 -23.21 -48.26
C VAL A 595 8.78 -22.50 -47.01
N SER A 596 7.92 -21.47 -47.11
CA SER A 596 7.49 -20.66 -45.95
C SER A 596 6.80 -21.45 -44.83
N GLU A 597 6.20 -22.60 -45.16
CA GLU A 597 5.54 -23.53 -44.21
C GLU A 597 6.34 -24.82 -43.96
N ALA A 598 7.50 -25.00 -44.62
CA ALA A 598 8.22 -26.27 -44.65
C ALA A 598 8.71 -26.72 -43.26
N GLU A 599 9.28 -25.81 -42.46
CA GLU A 599 9.74 -26.18 -41.11
C GLU A 599 8.57 -26.51 -40.18
N THR A 600 7.47 -25.76 -40.27
CA THR A 600 6.26 -26.03 -39.49
C THR A 600 5.75 -27.44 -39.81
N ILE A 601 5.69 -27.79 -41.09
CA ILE A 601 5.32 -29.14 -41.53
C ILE A 601 6.32 -30.17 -41.00
N MET A 602 7.62 -29.91 -41.09
CA MET A 602 8.67 -30.81 -40.58
C MET A 602 8.58 -31.05 -39.07
N LYS A 603 8.46 -29.99 -38.26
CA LYS A 603 8.24 -30.09 -36.80
C LYS A 603 6.93 -30.80 -36.48
N GLN A 604 5.89 -30.58 -37.28
CA GLN A 604 4.62 -31.26 -37.11
C GLN A 604 4.75 -32.77 -37.41
N LEU A 605 5.47 -33.14 -38.47
CA LEU A 605 5.79 -34.54 -38.76
C LEU A 605 6.55 -35.18 -37.60
N GLU A 606 7.53 -34.49 -37.01
CA GLU A 606 8.29 -34.95 -35.85
C GLU A 606 7.42 -35.11 -34.60
N SER A 607 6.55 -34.13 -34.31
CA SER A 607 5.55 -34.19 -33.23
C SER A 607 4.59 -35.38 -33.40
N TRP A 608 4.24 -35.70 -34.64
CA TRP A 608 3.49 -36.90 -34.98
C TRP A 608 4.32 -38.18 -34.96
N GLY A 609 5.55 -38.19 -34.44
CA GLY A 609 6.41 -39.37 -34.34
C GLY A 609 7.16 -39.69 -35.64
N GLY A 610 7.30 -38.72 -36.54
CA GLY A 610 8.16 -38.82 -37.72
C GLY A 610 9.63 -38.75 -37.33
N VAL A 611 10.43 -39.71 -37.81
CA VAL A 611 11.88 -39.70 -37.63
C VAL A 611 12.55 -39.29 -38.94
N PRO A 612 13.26 -38.15 -39.00
CA PRO A 612 13.96 -37.72 -40.20
C PRO A 612 15.18 -38.59 -40.48
N ASP A 613 15.48 -38.80 -41.76
CA ASP A 613 16.70 -39.49 -42.21
C ASP A 613 17.94 -38.58 -42.31
N ASN A 614 17.72 -37.26 -42.27
CA ASN A 614 18.75 -36.24 -42.37
C ASN A 614 18.29 -34.92 -41.71
N THR A 615 19.22 -34.01 -41.41
CA THR A 615 18.94 -32.69 -40.82
C THR A 615 19.16 -31.58 -41.86
N LEU A 616 18.34 -30.52 -41.82
CA LEU A 616 18.58 -29.36 -42.67
C LEU A 616 19.83 -28.58 -42.23
N PRO A 617 20.67 -28.11 -43.18
CA PRO A 617 21.80 -27.26 -42.85
C PRO A 617 21.36 -25.84 -42.43
N ILE A 618 20.18 -25.40 -42.86
CA ILE A 618 19.61 -24.08 -42.59
C ILE A 618 18.11 -24.23 -42.36
N ASN A 619 17.56 -23.51 -41.39
CA ASN A 619 16.12 -23.50 -41.13
C ASN A 619 15.36 -22.82 -42.30
N PRO A 620 14.39 -23.50 -42.95
CA PRO A 620 13.71 -22.99 -44.14
C PRO A 620 12.70 -21.90 -43.84
N THR A 621 12.32 -21.66 -42.58
CA THR A 621 11.46 -20.53 -42.19
C THR A 621 12.24 -19.34 -41.63
N GLU A 622 13.56 -19.47 -41.47
CA GLU A 622 14.41 -18.35 -41.09
C GLU A 622 14.91 -17.64 -42.33
N PHE A 623 14.05 -16.82 -42.95
CA PHE A 623 14.44 -15.99 -44.09
C PHE A 623 13.89 -14.57 -43.96
N ALA A 624 14.59 -13.63 -44.60
CA ALA A 624 14.41 -12.19 -44.41
C ALA A 624 12.96 -11.71 -44.56
N ALA A 625 12.27 -12.12 -45.62
CA ALA A 625 10.88 -11.69 -45.84
C ALA A 625 9.92 -12.24 -44.78
N ARG A 626 10.12 -13.48 -44.28
CA ARG A 626 9.30 -14.01 -43.19
C ARG A 626 9.58 -13.32 -41.86
N ALA A 627 10.83 -12.99 -41.56
CA ALA A 627 11.17 -12.21 -40.36
C ALA A 627 10.39 -10.87 -40.32
N CYS A 628 10.23 -10.20 -41.46
CA CYS A 628 9.38 -9.02 -41.57
C CYS A 628 7.87 -9.34 -41.51
N ALA A 629 7.41 -10.42 -42.17
CA ALA A 629 6.00 -10.81 -42.18
C ALA A 629 5.47 -11.09 -40.76
N MET A 630 6.27 -11.75 -39.91
CA MET A 630 5.94 -12.09 -38.52
C MET A 630 5.72 -10.86 -37.60
N LYS A 631 6.05 -9.65 -38.06
CA LYS A 631 5.85 -8.39 -37.33
C LYS A 631 4.44 -7.80 -37.53
N ASN A 632 3.58 -8.49 -38.27
CA ASN A 632 2.23 -8.06 -38.61
C ASN A 632 1.16 -8.83 -37.84
N ARG A 633 -0.08 -8.33 -37.90
CA ARG A 633 -1.25 -9.04 -37.37
C ARG A 633 -1.73 -10.12 -38.33
N TYR A 634 -2.11 -11.26 -37.78
CA TYR A 634 -2.65 -12.41 -38.51
C TYR A 634 -4.10 -12.66 -38.09
N ARG A 635 -4.97 -13.02 -39.04
CA ARG A 635 -6.24 -13.66 -38.68
C ARG A 635 -6.02 -15.15 -38.45
N VAL A 636 -6.98 -15.80 -37.84
CA VAL A 636 -7.00 -17.26 -37.72
C VAL A 636 -8.11 -17.83 -38.59
N GLU A 637 -7.76 -18.74 -39.50
CA GLU A 637 -8.73 -19.58 -40.19
C GLU A 637 -8.87 -20.91 -39.47
N THR A 638 -10.12 -21.36 -39.32
CA THR A 638 -10.44 -22.64 -38.69
C THR A 638 -11.00 -23.60 -39.72
N GLN A 639 -10.48 -24.83 -39.73
CA GLN A 639 -11.05 -25.93 -40.50
C GLN A 639 -11.40 -27.08 -39.57
N THR A 640 -12.67 -27.50 -39.58
CA THR A 640 -13.14 -28.62 -38.78
C THR A 640 -13.38 -29.85 -39.65
N GLN A 641 -12.70 -30.95 -39.37
CA GLN A 641 -12.99 -32.27 -39.95
C GLN A 641 -13.13 -33.33 -38.86
N GLN A 642 -14.20 -34.12 -38.96
CA GLN A 642 -14.47 -35.26 -38.05
C GLN A 642 -14.38 -34.88 -36.55
N GLY A 643 -14.82 -33.68 -36.18
CA GLY A 643 -14.84 -33.20 -34.79
C GLY A 643 -13.54 -32.57 -34.28
N ASN A 644 -12.49 -32.49 -35.11
CA ASN A 644 -11.24 -31.81 -34.76
C ASN A 644 -11.12 -30.51 -35.56
N THR A 645 -10.76 -29.42 -34.86
CA THR A 645 -10.55 -28.10 -35.45
C THR A 645 -9.06 -27.84 -35.57
N VAL A 646 -8.62 -27.40 -36.74
CA VAL A 646 -7.25 -26.92 -36.93
C VAL A 646 -7.26 -25.40 -37.10
N TYR A 647 -6.35 -24.74 -36.41
CA TYR A 647 -6.14 -23.30 -36.44
C TYR A 647 -4.96 -22.98 -37.36
N ARG A 648 -5.20 -22.16 -38.40
CA ARG A 648 -4.17 -21.73 -39.36
C ARG A 648 -4.01 -20.21 -39.26
N PRO A 649 -2.81 -19.69 -38.97
CA PRO A 649 -2.57 -18.25 -39.05
C PRO A 649 -2.53 -17.83 -40.52
N VAL A 650 -3.27 -16.79 -40.88
CA VAL A 650 -3.29 -16.25 -42.24
C VAL A 650 -2.97 -14.75 -42.21
N LEU A 651 -1.93 -14.38 -42.95
CA LEU A 651 -1.59 -12.98 -43.18
C LEU A 651 -2.40 -12.48 -44.37
N ASP A 652 -3.22 -11.46 -44.16
CA ASP A 652 -3.81 -10.71 -45.27
C ASP A 652 -2.81 -9.70 -45.82
N GLN A 653 -2.82 -9.49 -47.13
CA GLN A 653 -1.96 -8.48 -47.74
C GLN A 653 -2.22 -7.09 -47.15
N ALA A 654 -3.49 -6.77 -46.86
CA ALA A 654 -3.88 -5.53 -46.20
C ALA A 654 -3.34 -5.38 -44.76
N ASN A 655 -2.99 -6.50 -44.11
CA ASN A 655 -2.42 -6.51 -42.76
C ASN A 655 -0.89 -6.49 -42.77
N MET A 656 -0.25 -6.72 -43.92
CA MET A 656 1.20 -6.69 -44.05
C MET A 656 1.69 -5.25 -44.23
N VAL A 657 1.73 -4.50 -43.13
CA VAL A 657 2.20 -3.10 -43.09
C VAL A 657 3.69 -3.00 -42.81
N TRP A 658 4.28 -4.00 -42.15
CA TRP A 658 5.71 -4.19 -41.96
C TRP A 658 6.25 -5.19 -42.98
N TYR A 659 7.26 -4.80 -43.75
CA TYR A 659 7.78 -5.58 -44.87
C TYR A 659 9.28 -5.31 -45.08
N LEU A 660 9.93 -6.13 -45.91
CA LEU A 660 11.34 -5.97 -46.26
C LEU A 660 11.45 -4.92 -47.40
N PRO A 661 12.24 -3.85 -47.24
CA PRO A 661 12.29 -2.76 -48.22
C PRO A 661 12.81 -3.24 -49.57
N ALA A 662 12.26 -2.74 -50.67
CA ALA A 662 12.83 -2.96 -51.99
C ALA A 662 14.16 -2.22 -52.18
N GLN A 663 14.86 -2.52 -53.27
CA GLN A 663 16.18 -1.96 -53.61
C GLN A 663 16.25 -0.43 -53.48
N ASN A 664 15.28 0.30 -54.02
CA ASN A 664 15.24 1.77 -54.01
C ASN A 664 14.63 2.33 -52.71
N GLU A 665 13.95 1.50 -51.93
CA GLU A 665 13.40 1.88 -50.63
C GLU A 665 14.46 1.81 -49.53
N ALA A 666 15.40 0.87 -49.64
CA ALA A 666 16.41 0.60 -48.62
C ALA A 666 17.26 1.82 -48.26
N ALA A 667 17.51 2.72 -49.21
CA ALA A 667 18.24 3.97 -48.98
C ALA A 667 17.49 4.99 -48.10
N ASN A 668 16.17 4.83 -47.93
CA ASN A 668 15.37 5.65 -47.02
C ASN A 668 15.38 5.11 -45.59
N MET A 669 15.94 3.92 -45.34
CA MET A 669 16.05 3.44 -43.96
C MET A 669 16.99 4.34 -43.17
N ASN A 670 16.54 4.82 -42.01
CA ASN A 670 17.31 5.74 -41.19
C ASN A 670 17.13 5.42 -39.69
N ASP A 671 18.01 4.58 -39.15
CA ASP A 671 18.07 4.28 -37.72
C ASP A 671 19.45 3.71 -37.33
N ASN A 672 20.48 4.56 -37.22
CA ASN A 672 21.86 4.21 -36.82
C ASN A 672 22.39 2.87 -37.42
N LEU A 673 22.07 2.62 -38.69
CA LEU A 673 22.35 1.36 -39.37
C LEU A 673 23.86 1.16 -39.57
N SER A 674 24.33 -0.09 -39.48
CA SER A 674 25.72 -0.45 -39.74
C SER A 674 25.81 -1.82 -40.39
N GLY A 675 26.64 -1.96 -41.43
CA GLY A 675 26.81 -3.22 -42.15
C GLY A 675 25.86 -3.39 -43.33
N ASP A 676 25.53 -4.64 -43.63
CA ASP A 676 24.75 -5.04 -44.80
C ASP A 676 23.35 -5.51 -44.39
N TYR A 677 22.34 -5.04 -45.12
CA TYR A 677 20.93 -5.32 -44.89
C TYR A 677 20.30 -5.94 -46.13
N TRP A 678 19.44 -6.94 -45.96
CA TRP A 678 18.68 -7.48 -47.07
C TRP A 678 17.66 -6.47 -47.63
N THR A 679 17.46 -6.52 -48.94
CA THR A 679 16.28 -5.92 -49.60
C THR A 679 15.37 -7.04 -50.11
N SER A 680 14.11 -6.73 -50.38
CA SER A 680 13.16 -7.70 -50.94
C SER A 680 13.30 -7.92 -52.45
N THR A 681 14.17 -7.20 -53.14
CA THR A 681 14.31 -7.31 -54.59
C THR A 681 15.18 -8.51 -54.97
N ALA A 682 14.55 -9.51 -55.59
CA ALA A 682 15.16 -10.73 -56.07
C ALA A 682 15.95 -10.52 -57.38
N ILE A 683 17.07 -11.24 -57.53
CA ILE A 683 17.77 -11.39 -58.82
C ILE A 683 17.42 -12.79 -59.35
N THR A 684 16.66 -12.85 -60.43
CA THR A 684 16.02 -14.09 -60.93
C THR A 684 16.91 -14.94 -61.85
N ASP A 685 17.99 -14.37 -62.38
CA ASP A 685 19.02 -15.08 -63.15
C ASP A 685 20.41 -14.75 -62.56
N PRO A 686 21.15 -15.73 -62.00
CA PRO A 686 20.90 -17.19 -62.01
C PRO A 686 19.83 -17.71 -61.02
N GLY A 687 19.26 -16.82 -60.20
CA GLY A 687 18.25 -17.15 -59.18
C GLY A 687 18.84 -17.51 -57.81
N THR A 688 20.14 -17.34 -57.62
CA THR A 688 20.86 -17.67 -56.36
C THR A 688 21.29 -16.44 -55.56
N THR A 689 20.99 -15.24 -56.07
CA THR A 689 21.39 -13.95 -55.46
C THR A 689 20.18 -13.02 -55.28
N ALA A 690 20.32 -12.03 -54.40
CA ALA A 690 19.35 -10.97 -54.18
C ALA A 690 20.08 -9.66 -53.89
N TYR A 691 19.37 -8.53 -53.95
CA TYR A 691 19.97 -7.25 -53.61
C TYR A 691 20.10 -7.09 -52.09
N LYS A 692 21.28 -6.69 -51.65
CA LYS A 692 21.54 -6.14 -50.31
C LYS A 692 21.79 -4.63 -50.39
N TYR A 693 21.58 -3.95 -49.28
CA TYR A 693 21.90 -2.54 -49.05
C TYR A 693 23.02 -2.43 -48.01
N THR A 694 24.10 -1.73 -48.32
CA THR A 694 25.13 -1.40 -47.34
C THR A 694 24.80 -0.06 -46.71
N ALA A 695 24.73 0.01 -45.38
CA ALA A 695 24.37 1.23 -44.65
C ALA A 695 25.27 2.42 -45.04
N GLY A 696 24.65 3.55 -45.43
CA GLY A 696 25.35 4.74 -45.92
C GLY A 696 25.95 4.61 -47.34
N GLY A 697 25.74 3.47 -48.00
CA GLY A 697 26.25 3.14 -49.32
C GLY A 697 25.14 2.93 -50.36
N SER A 698 25.39 1.99 -51.28
CA SER A 698 24.47 1.63 -52.37
C SER A 698 24.00 0.18 -52.25
N THR A 699 23.06 -0.21 -53.11
CA THR A 699 22.65 -1.61 -53.24
C THR A 699 23.63 -2.41 -54.11
N SER A 700 23.79 -3.69 -53.81
CA SER A 700 24.65 -4.63 -54.56
C SER A 700 24.10 -6.05 -54.48
N SER A 701 24.59 -6.96 -55.32
CA SER A 701 24.17 -8.38 -55.31
C SER A 701 24.88 -9.17 -54.21
N GLU A 702 24.17 -10.06 -53.54
CA GLU A 702 24.70 -10.97 -52.51
C GLU A 702 24.08 -12.37 -52.64
N ASN A 703 24.80 -13.39 -52.21
CA ASN A 703 24.31 -14.77 -52.21
C ASN A 703 23.13 -14.92 -51.24
N ARG A 704 22.02 -15.51 -51.69
CA ARG A 704 20.82 -15.67 -50.86
C ARG A 704 21.02 -16.52 -49.59
N ASN A 705 22.09 -17.32 -49.52
CA ASN A 705 22.44 -18.11 -48.34
C ASN A 705 23.32 -17.34 -47.34
N SER A 706 23.79 -16.14 -47.68
CA SER A 706 24.52 -15.27 -46.75
C SER A 706 23.58 -14.81 -45.64
N ALA A 707 23.97 -15.01 -44.38
CA ALA A 707 23.24 -14.45 -43.25
C ALA A 707 23.71 -13.01 -43.03
N ILE A 708 22.83 -12.03 -43.24
CA ILE A 708 23.08 -10.60 -42.99
C ILE A 708 21.85 -9.96 -42.32
N HIS A 709 21.97 -8.69 -41.94
CA HIS A 709 20.95 -8.00 -41.15
C HIS A 709 19.62 -7.86 -41.91
N VAL A 710 18.54 -7.84 -41.15
CA VAL A 710 17.20 -7.51 -41.64
C VAL A 710 16.69 -6.27 -40.90
N ARG A 711 16.03 -5.38 -41.63
CA ARG A 711 15.25 -4.28 -41.09
C ARG A 711 13.88 -4.22 -41.73
N ALA A 712 12.84 -4.46 -40.94
CA ALA A 712 11.47 -4.24 -41.40
C ALA A 712 11.20 -2.73 -41.53
N VAL A 713 10.51 -2.38 -42.60
CA VAL A 713 10.02 -1.02 -42.86
C VAL A 713 8.50 -1.02 -43.00
N ARG A 714 7.92 0.16 -42.84
CA ARG A 714 6.51 0.43 -43.12
C ARG A 714 6.32 1.76 -43.82
N GLN A 715 5.23 1.90 -44.55
CA GLN A 715 4.78 3.23 -44.98
C GLN A 715 4.05 3.92 -43.84
N LYS A 716 4.11 5.26 -43.83
CA LYS A 716 3.35 6.08 -42.89
C LYS A 716 1.84 5.94 -43.16
N PRO A 717 1.01 5.70 -42.13
CA PRO A 717 -0.45 5.59 -42.26
C PRO A 717 -1.14 6.80 -42.90
#